data_AF-A0A2A4FN99-F1
#
_entry.id   AF-A0A2A4FN99-F1
#
_cell.length_a   1.000
_cell.length_b   1.000
_cell.length_c   1.000
_cell.angle_alpha   90.00
_cell.angle_beta   90.00
_cell.angle_gamma   90.00
#
_symmetry.space_group_name_H-M   'P 1'
#
loop_
_entity.id
_entity.type
_entity.pdbx_description
1 polymer ?
#
loop_
_entity_poly.entity_id
_entity_poly.type
_entity_poly.pdbx_seq_one_letter_code
_entity_poly.pdbx_strand_id
1 'polypeptide(L)'
;MDPRLIAADAAIQQGRRADAIDIMISALLDGIEQSENLYRALLRNLLALARYEDGVIWATKAVNFAPKSYELLNLLGIFLRRTGRYREALDVLDDAIRLKPADNAALVNKGNVHNDLEEGPAAEAIFTKLLRKTPKSPEFQRSLARALSVQKKFGPAMMRLRQAIALKRDDINAWLDLAALIDTQGDHATALATIDKALKVLPDDPRLLQAKVTSIRLSGKVRAAEAYLQSLSDKFGDTAWFHYQMARSLPDSERERANSHYRKAAELAPDDFEYRMSLAESLERTRGPGEGAHIDEGYAVLCATNMPARFGGGETKIAAEIFTRVADYDAIAKLGNFAEMGRLWVKSGRHTALLGQMPRVRTDEDRRELLEQHRMWGQQALDVAQRMPITRPAAKAKDKIRVGFMSSDLRDHPVAYFSLPLFENVDRDRFEIYCYSFFVGTEASPIQRRLTEMVDAFRWHPDITERDAAQMIANDQLDILFELGGATHMNKVGVMAWKPAPITVSWLGYPHSIGLETIDYLLVDPFLNPPDSSLLIEKPLVMPKSWIAMSRYAFPDVHQINPIAPVKRNGFITFGTANNPYKYSPEMLRVWAKTMAGVPNSRFLFVRPEGGSKAFVGNIRAYFNAAGIAADRIEFRAVRGAHMPHYNDIDIALDTFPQTGGTTTCEAAWMGVPTISLVGPALFERLSYSILHNAGLGDLCASTQENYIEIAARLAADPDRIQTLRTELREQLRAGPLGQTETFARDFYDLVARTVAERASA
;
A
#
# COMPACT_ATOMS: atom_id res chain seq x y z
N MET A 1 -52.63 -13.64 -24.77
CA MET A 1 -51.45 -13.61 -23.87
C MET A 1 -50.67 -14.87 -24.13
N ASP A 2 -49.40 -14.78 -24.53
CA ASP A 2 -48.56 -15.96 -24.85
C ASP A 2 -48.43 -16.87 -23.59
N PRO A 3 -48.51 -18.21 -23.72
CA PRO A 3 -48.39 -19.14 -22.60
C PRO A 3 -47.13 -18.93 -21.73
N ARG A 4 -46.03 -18.46 -22.30
CA ARG A 4 -44.80 -18.13 -21.56
C ARG A 4 -44.97 -16.93 -20.67
N LEU A 5 -45.71 -15.90 -21.08
CA LEU A 5 -45.94 -14.73 -20.23
C LEU A 5 -46.84 -15.07 -19.04
N ILE A 6 -47.82 -15.96 -19.25
CA ILE A 6 -48.62 -16.53 -18.16
C ILE A 6 -47.72 -17.35 -17.21
N ALA A 7 -46.79 -18.15 -17.75
CA ALA A 7 -45.83 -18.92 -16.96
C ALA A 7 -44.84 -18.04 -16.18
N ALA A 8 -44.40 -16.91 -16.76
CA ALA A 8 -43.54 -15.94 -16.10
C ALA A 8 -44.27 -15.27 -14.92
N ASP A 9 -45.52 -14.84 -15.11
CA ASP A 9 -46.34 -14.28 -14.04
C ASP A 9 -46.57 -15.30 -12.91
N ALA A 10 -46.89 -16.56 -13.26
CA ALA A 10 -47.02 -17.64 -12.29
C ALA A 10 -45.71 -17.90 -11.51
N ALA A 11 -44.56 -17.85 -12.18
CA ALA A 11 -43.25 -17.99 -11.55
C ALA A 11 -42.97 -16.83 -10.58
N ILE A 12 -43.31 -15.58 -10.91
CA ILE A 12 -43.19 -14.43 -10.00
C ILE A 12 -44.05 -14.64 -8.75
N GLN A 13 -45.31 -15.07 -8.89
CA GLN A 13 -46.21 -15.31 -7.76
C GLN A 13 -45.72 -16.44 -6.85
N GLN A 14 -44.99 -17.40 -7.40
CA GLN A 14 -44.36 -18.49 -6.65
C GLN A 14 -42.97 -18.11 -6.07
N GLY A 15 -42.55 -16.85 -6.22
CA GLY A 15 -41.22 -16.38 -5.78
C GLY A 15 -40.06 -16.84 -6.68
N ARG A 16 -40.33 -17.57 -7.76
CA ARG A 16 -39.34 -18.05 -8.75
C ARG A 16 -39.01 -16.95 -9.76
N ARG A 17 -38.47 -15.83 -9.27
CA ARG A 17 -38.16 -14.64 -10.09
C ARG A 17 -37.06 -14.90 -11.13
N ALA A 18 -36.11 -15.80 -10.86
CA ALA A 18 -35.05 -16.14 -11.80
C ALA A 18 -35.64 -16.82 -13.06
N ASP A 19 -36.45 -17.85 -12.86
CA ASP A 19 -37.16 -18.55 -13.93
C ASP A 19 -38.04 -17.57 -14.73
N ALA A 20 -38.74 -16.66 -14.05
CA ALA A 20 -39.57 -15.66 -14.71
C ALA A 20 -38.74 -14.73 -15.62
N ILE A 21 -37.55 -14.31 -15.18
CA ILE A 21 -36.63 -13.49 -15.98
C ILE A 21 -36.21 -14.25 -17.25
N ASP A 22 -35.81 -15.51 -17.11
CA ASP A 22 -35.32 -16.30 -18.24
C ASP A 22 -36.44 -16.54 -19.26
N ILE A 23 -37.67 -16.78 -18.79
CA ILE A 23 -38.86 -16.90 -19.64
C ILE A 23 -39.17 -15.58 -20.38
N MET A 24 -39.12 -14.44 -19.68
CA MET A 24 -39.35 -13.12 -20.28
C MET A 24 -38.26 -12.76 -21.31
N ILE A 25 -37.00 -13.08 -21.02
CA ILE A 25 -35.88 -12.90 -21.94
C ILE A 25 -36.08 -13.74 -23.20
N SER A 26 -36.42 -15.02 -23.05
CA SER A 26 -36.70 -15.90 -24.19
C SER A 26 -37.86 -15.36 -25.04
N ALA A 27 -38.95 -14.91 -24.44
CA ALA A 27 -40.07 -14.32 -25.16
C ALA A 27 -39.70 -13.05 -25.95
N LEU A 28 -38.81 -12.21 -25.39
CA LEU A 28 -38.30 -11.02 -26.07
C LEU A 28 -37.33 -11.36 -27.22
N LEU A 29 -36.47 -12.36 -27.05
CA LEU A 29 -35.53 -12.81 -28.09
C LEU A 29 -36.26 -13.43 -29.28
N ASP A 30 -37.33 -14.19 -29.02
CA ASP A 30 -38.12 -14.86 -30.06
C ASP A 30 -39.10 -13.91 -30.78
N GLY A 31 -39.09 -12.61 -30.46
CA GLY A 31 -39.90 -11.58 -31.14
C GLY A 31 -41.42 -11.70 -30.91
N ILE A 32 -41.82 -12.45 -29.89
CA ILE A 32 -43.20 -12.86 -29.61
C ILE A 32 -44.07 -11.67 -29.21
N GLU A 33 -43.54 -10.83 -28.33
CA GLU A 33 -44.17 -9.60 -27.86
C GLU A 33 -43.06 -8.63 -27.45
N GLN A 34 -42.91 -7.52 -28.17
CA GLN A 34 -42.09 -6.39 -27.71
C GLN A 34 -43.05 -5.32 -27.21
N SER A 35 -43.28 -5.29 -25.90
CA SER A 35 -44.14 -4.30 -25.27
C SER A 35 -43.41 -3.61 -24.12
N GLU A 36 -43.73 -2.34 -23.91
CA GLU A 36 -43.17 -1.58 -22.78
C GLU A 36 -43.50 -2.25 -21.44
N ASN A 37 -44.67 -2.89 -21.34
CA ASN A 37 -45.08 -3.67 -20.17
C ASN A 37 -44.12 -4.84 -19.88
N LEU A 38 -43.79 -5.64 -20.90
CA LEU A 38 -42.89 -6.77 -20.76
C LEU A 38 -41.48 -6.33 -20.37
N TYR A 39 -40.95 -5.29 -21.03
CA TYR A 39 -39.66 -4.71 -20.64
C TYR A 39 -39.68 -4.22 -19.20
N ARG A 40 -40.70 -3.46 -18.77
CA ARG A 40 -40.79 -2.99 -17.38
C ARG A 40 -40.87 -4.15 -16.37
N ALA A 41 -41.61 -5.21 -16.70
CA ALA A 41 -41.71 -6.40 -15.84
C ALA A 41 -40.35 -7.11 -15.70
N LEU A 42 -39.64 -7.33 -16.82
CA LEU A 42 -38.30 -7.91 -16.84
C LEU A 42 -37.33 -7.07 -16.00
N LEU A 43 -37.25 -5.77 -16.27
CA LEU A 43 -36.33 -4.85 -15.60
C LEU A 43 -36.58 -4.76 -14.09
N ARG A 44 -37.84 -4.76 -13.65
CA ARG A 44 -38.16 -4.79 -12.20
C ARG A 44 -37.71 -6.08 -11.53
N ASN A 45 -37.83 -7.23 -12.20
CA ASN A 45 -37.36 -8.50 -11.66
C ASN A 45 -35.83 -8.60 -11.67
N LEU A 46 -35.16 -8.07 -12.71
CA LEU A 46 -33.70 -7.93 -12.74
C LEU A 46 -33.19 -7.06 -11.58
N LEU A 47 -33.85 -5.92 -11.29
CA LEU A 47 -33.55 -5.11 -10.11
C LEU A 47 -33.78 -5.86 -8.80
N ALA A 48 -34.89 -6.59 -8.69
CA ALA A 48 -35.23 -7.34 -7.47
C ALA A 48 -34.23 -8.45 -7.15
N LEU A 49 -33.57 -9.03 -8.18
CA LEU A 49 -32.51 -10.03 -8.04
C LEU A 49 -31.10 -9.43 -8.16
N ALA A 50 -30.96 -8.10 -8.15
CA ALA A 50 -29.68 -7.40 -8.26
C ALA A 50 -28.83 -7.80 -9.50
N ARG A 51 -29.46 -8.28 -10.58
CA ARG A 51 -28.81 -8.63 -11.86
C ARG A 51 -28.56 -7.36 -12.67
N TYR A 52 -27.65 -6.50 -12.19
CA TYR A 52 -27.52 -5.13 -12.71
C TYR A 52 -26.93 -5.04 -14.12
N GLU A 53 -25.94 -5.87 -14.47
CA GLU A 53 -25.34 -5.87 -15.80
C GLU A 53 -26.33 -6.34 -16.88
N ASP A 54 -27.04 -7.44 -16.62
CA ASP A 54 -28.17 -7.87 -17.45
C ASP A 54 -29.22 -6.76 -17.56
N GLY A 55 -29.47 -6.06 -16.45
CA GLY A 55 -30.31 -4.88 -16.38
C GLY A 55 -29.89 -3.77 -17.33
N VAL A 56 -28.61 -3.42 -17.41
CA VAL A 56 -28.09 -2.42 -18.36
C VAL A 56 -28.35 -2.86 -19.80
N ILE A 57 -28.06 -4.13 -20.12
CA ILE A 57 -28.25 -4.70 -21.47
C ILE A 57 -29.72 -4.60 -21.88
N TRP A 58 -30.62 -5.11 -21.04
CA TRP A 58 -32.06 -5.15 -21.35
C TRP A 58 -32.72 -3.78 -21.26
N ALA A 59 -32.28 -2.90 -20.35
CA ALA A 59 -32.81 -1.55 -20.25
C ALA A 59 -32.40 -0.69 -21.45
N THR A 60 -31.18 -0.85 -21.95
CA THR A 60 -30.74 -0.19 -23.20
C THR A 60 -31.59 -0.64 -24.38
N LYS A 61 -31.85 -1.95 -24.52
CA LYS A 61 -32.77 -2.47 -25.55
C LYS A 61 -34.18 -1.90 -25.41
N ALA A 62 -34.70 -1.83 -24.18
CA ALA A 62 -36.03 -1.29 -23.90
C ALA A 62 -36.14 0.20 -24.27
N VAL A 63 -35.13 1.00 -23.92
CA VAL A 63 -35.08 2.43 -24.27
C VAL A 63 -34.95 2.63 -25.79
N ASN A 64 -34.17 1.79 -26.49
CA ASN A 64 -34.11 1.85 -27.95
C ASN A 64 -35.45 1.51 -28.61
N PHE A 65 -36.20 0.57 -28.04
CA PHE A 65 -37.55 0.23 -28.48
C PHE A 65 -38.57 1.36 -28.22
N ALA A 66 -38.49 2.01 -27.06
CA ALA A 66 -39.37 3.12 -26.68
C ALA A 66 -38.58 4.33 -26.10
N PRO A 67 -37.94 5.16 -26.94
CA PRO A 67 -37.01 6.20 -26.49
C PRO A 67 -37.64 7.33 -25.67
N LYS A 68 -38.97 7.48 -25.73
CA LYS A 68 -39.73 8.50 -24.99
C LYS A 68 -40.48 7.91 -23.77
N SER A 69 -40.13 6.70 -23.34
CA SER A 69 -40.68 6.13 -22.10
C SER A 69 -39.92 6.67 -20.89
N TYR A 70 -40.63 7.45 -20.06
CA TYR A 70 -40.11 7.95 -18.78
C TYR A 70 -39.64 6.80 -17.88
N GLU A 71 -40.48 5.77 -17.75
CA GLU A 71 -40.27 4.65 -16.84
C GLU A 71 -39.04 3.83 -17.25
N LEU A 72 -38.82 3.60 -18.56
CA LEU A 72 -37.66 2.86 -19.06
C LEU A 72 -36.36 3.65 -18.93
N LEU A 73 -36.37 4.96 -19.24
CA LEU A 73 -35.21 5.83 -19.02
C LEU A 73 -34.84 5.88 -17.53
N ASN A 74 -35.82 6.03 -16.65
CA ASN A 74 -35.57 6.01 -15.20
C ASN A 74 -34.97 4.66 -14.73
N LEU A 75 -35.47 3.53 -15.23
CA LEU A 75 -34.92 2.20 -14.92
C LEU A 75 -33.49 2.03 -15.45
N LEU A 76 -33.21 2.47 -16.68
CA LEU A 76 -31.85 2.46 -17.24
C LEU A 76 -30.89 3.30 -16.39
N GLY A 77 -31.32 4.49 -15.95
CA GLY A 77 -30.54 5.33 -15.04
C GLY A 77 -30.22 4.63 -13.71
N ILE A 78 -31.15 3.84 -13.16
CA ILE A 78 -30.89 3.02 -11.96
C ILE A 78 -29.84 1.95 -12.25
N PHE A 79 -29.95 1.21 -13.35
CA PHE A 79 -28.98 0.16 -13.69
C PHE A 79 -27.59 0.72 -13.94
N LEU A 80 -27.48 1.79 -14.74
CA LEU A 80 -26.21 2.48 -15.01
C LEU A 80 -25.57 2.98 -13.71
N ARG A 81 -26.36 3.53 -12.79
CA ARG A 81 -25.88 3.90 -11.45
C ARG A 81 -25.34 2.70 -10.68
N ARG A 82 -26.08 1.57 -10.68
CA ARG A 82 -25.69 0.36 -9.93
C ARG A 82 -24.45 -0.34 -10.50
N THR A 83 -24.13 -0.14 -11.78
CA THR A 83 -22.90 -0.62 -12.42
C THR A 83 -21.78 0.42 -12.46
N GLY A 84 -21.94 1.57 -11.78
CA GLY A 84 -20.91 2.60 -11.69
C GLY A 84 -20.75 3.48 -12.93
N ARG A 85 -21.63 3.35 -13.93
CA ARG A 85 -21.66 4.15 -15.18
C ARG A 85 -22.36 5.49 -14.93
N TYR A 86 -21.82 6.27 -13.99
CA TYR A 86 -22.50 7.44 -13.41
C TYR A 86 -22.77 8.57 -14.42
N ARG A 87 -21.82 8.87 -15.32
CA ARG A 87 -22.00 9.93 -16.32
C ARG A 87 -23.14 9.60 -17.29
N GLU A 88 -23.16 8.37 -17.81
CA GLU A 88 -24.28 7.87 -18.64
C GLU A 88 -25.61 7.86 -17.87
N ALA A 89 -25.57 7.50 -16.57
CA ALA A 89 -26.76 7.56 -15.73
C ALA A 89 -27.32 8.98 -15.62
N LEU A 90 -26.46 10.00 -15.48
CA LEU A 90 -26.89 11.41 -15.42
C LEU A 90 -27.57 11.83 -16.73
N ASP A 91 -27.00 11.50 -17.89
CA ASP A 91 -27.55 11.85 -19.20
C ASP A 91 -28.95 11.24 -19.39
N VAL A 92 -29.08 9.94 -19.13
CA VAL A 92 -30.38 9.22 -19.25
C VAL A 92 -31.42 9.74 -18.26
N LEU A 93 -31.01 10.11 -17.03
CA LEU A 93 -31.93 10.66 -16.04
C LEU A 93 -32.37 12.08 -16.39
N ASP A 94 -31.53 12.87 -17.04
CA ASP A 94 -31.92 14.19 -17.57
C ASP A 94 -32.96 14.07 -18.69
N ASP A 95 -32.85 13.04 -19.55
CA ASP A 95 -33.88 12.73 -20.53
C ASP A 95 -35.22 12.39 -19.87
N ALA A 96 -35.21 11.54 -18.85
CA ALA A 96 -36.41 11.20 -18.08
C ALA A 96 -37.05 12.45 -17.43
N ILE A 97 -36.24 13.32 -16.80
CA ILE A 97 -36.72 14.55 -16.16
C ILE A 97 -37.35 15.49 -17.19
N ARG A 98 -36.79 15.59 -18.40
CA ARG A 98 -37.38 16.41 -19.49
C ARG A 98 -38.76 15.92 -19.91
N LEU A 99 -39.00 14.60 -19.93
CA LEU A 99 -40.29 14.02 -20.31
C LEU A 99 -41.37 14.20 -19.24
N LYS A 100 -41.03 14.04 -17.95
CA LYS A 100 -41.96 14.26 -16.84
C LYS A 100 -41.34 15.14 -15.73
N PRO A 101 -41.26 16.47 -15.92
CA PRO A 101 -40.61 17.38 -14.95
C PRO A 101 -41.27 17.45 -13.56
N ALA A 102 -42.54 17.05 -13.48
CA ALA A 102 -43.31 17.03 -12.24
C ALA A 102 -43.07 15.75 -11.41
N ASP A 103 -42.59 14.67 -12.04
CA ASP A 103 -42.29 13.41 -11.35
C ASP A 103 -40.89 13.48 -10.72
N ASN A 104 -40.81 13.22 -9.42
CA ASN A 104 -39.57 13.35 -8.68
C ASN A 104 -38.70 12.07 -8.72
N ALA A 105 -39.18 10.92 -9.23
CA ALA A 105 -38.43 9.66 -9.14
C ALA A 105 -37.07 9.72 -9.87
N ALA A 106 -37.06 10.21 -11.12
CA ALA A 106 -35.82 10.43 -11.87
C ALA A 106 -34.91 11.49 -11.21
N LEU A 107 -35.49 12.53 -10.62
CA LEU A 107 -34.74 13.56 -9.90
C LEU A 107 -34.08 13.01 -8.61
N VAL A 108 -34.75 12.11 -7.89
CA VAL A 108 -34.19 11.40 -6.73
C VAL A 108 -33.01 10.52 -7.16
N ASN A 109 -33.17 9.76 -8.25
CA ASN A 109 -32.09 8.95 -8.80
C ASN A 109 -30.90 9.80 -9.24
N LYS A 110 -31.14 10.96 -9.88
CA LYS A 110 -30.08 11.91 -10.26
C LYS A 110 -29.33 12.44 -9.04
N GLY A 111 -30.05 12.85 -7.99
CA GLY A 111 -29.45 13.27 -6.72
C GLY A 111 -28.61 12.17 -6.09
N ASN A 112 -29.06 10.91 -6.16
CA ASN A 112 -28.29 9.78 -5.66
C ASN A 112 -27.03 9.51 -6.49
N VAL A 113 -27.08 9.69 -7.82
CA VAL A 113 -25.87 9.61 -8.67
C VAL A 113 -24.87 10.69 -8.28
N HIS A 114 -25.30 11.94 -8.06
CA HIS A 114 -24.41 13.00 -7.56
C HIS A 114 -23.82 12.68 -6.18
N ASN A 115 -24.58 12.08 -5.28
CA ASN A 115 -24.06 11.59 -4.00
C ASN A 115 -23.00 10.47 -4.18
N ASP A 116 -23.21 9.57 -5.14
CA ASP A 116 -22.26 8.48 -5.42
C ASP A 116 -21.01 8.97 -6.19
N LEU A 117 -21.12 10.11 -6.90
CA LEU A 117 -20.01 10.85 -7.51
C LEU A 117 -19.30 11.81 -6.55
N GLU A 118 -19.77 11.92 -5.30
CA GLU A 118 -19.27 12.91 -4.32
C GLU A 118 -19.41 14.37 -4.78
N GLU A 119 -20.36 14.66 -5.68
CA GLU A 119 -20.69 16.01 -6.16
C GLU A 119 -21.67 16.70 -5.19
N GLY A 120 -21.19 16.96 -3.97
CA GLY A 120 -21.98 17.44 -2.83
C GLY A 120 -22.91 18.64 -3.13
N PRO A 121 -22.45 19.74 -3.75
CA PRO A 121 -23.31 20.89 -4.06
C PRO A 121 -24.47 20.56 -5.00
N ALA A 122 -24.27 19.69 -6.00
CA ALA A 122 -25.32 19.28 -6.93
C ALA A 122 -26.37 18.42 -6.23
N ALA A 123 -25.93 17.47 -5.41
CA ALA A 123 -26.82 16.64 -4.60
C ALA A 123 -27.60 17.48 -3.57
N GLU A 124 -26.94 18.42 -2.88
CA GLU A 124 -27.56 19.31 -1.89
C GLU A 124 -28.70 20.13 -2.52
N ALA A 125 -28.48 20.71 -3.70
CA ALA A 125 -29.49 21.47 -4.42
C ALA A 125 -30.75 20.62 -4.72
N ILE A 126 -30.55 19.38 -5.18
CA ILE A 126 -31.63 18.44 -5.50
C ILE A 126 -32.39 18.04 -4.24
N PHE A 127 -31.72 17.54 -3.20
CA PHE A 127 -32.41 17.04 -2.00
C PHE A 127 -33.03 18.16 -1.16
N THR A 128 -32.47 19.37 -1.18
CA THR A 128 -33.11 20.54 -0.57
C THR A 128 -34.44 20.87 -1.26
N LYS A 129 -34.48 20.84 -2.60
CA LYS A 129 -35.72 21.05 -3.37
C LYS A 129 -36.76 19.98 -3.07
N LEU A 130 -36.36 18.71 -2.99
CA LEU A 130 -37.23 17.59 -2.67
C LEU A 130 -37.80 17.68 -1.24
N LEU A 131 -36.98 18.04 -0.26
CA LEU A 131 -37.42 18.22 1.13
C LEU A 131 -38.39 19.39 1.32
N ARG A 132 -38.29 20.47 0.53
CA ARG A 132 -39.31 21.54 0.57
C ARG A 132 -40.71 21.03 0.19
N LYS A 133 -40.78 20.07 -0.74
CA LYS A 133 -42.05 19.45 -1.16
C LYS A 133 -42.50 18.34 -0.20
N THR A 134 -41.56 17.54 0.31
CA THR A 134 -41.83 16.41 1.19
C THR A 134 -40.98 16.48 2.47
N PRO A 135 -41.30 17.37 3.43
CA PRO A 135 -40.44 17.64 4.58
C PRO A 135 -40.23 16.47 5.54
N LYS A 136 -41.17 15.50 5.53
CA LYS A 136 -41.18 14.33 6.41
C LYS A 136 -40.64 13.05 5.75
N SER A 137 -39.88 13.13 4.65
CA SER A 137 -39.21 11.95 4.07
C SER A 137 -37.88 11.67 4.77
N PRO A 138 -37.75 10.55 5.51
CA PRO A 138 -36.47 10.16 6.12
C PRO A 138 -35.39 9.89 5.05
N GLU A 139 -35.75 9.35 3.89
CA GLU A 139 -34.83 9.07 2.79
C GLU A 139 -34.18 10.35 2.25
N PHE A 140 -34.96 11.42 2.06
CA PHE A 140 -34.42 12.69 1.58
C PHE A 140 -33.57 13.40 2.63
N GLN A 141 -33.93 13.28 3.92
CA GLN A 141 -33.09 13.77 5.01
C GLN A 141 -31.72 13.07 5.00
N ARG A 142 -31.70 11.74 4.84
CA ARG A 142 -30.47 10.94 4.74
C ARG A 142 -29.63 11.27 3.51
N SER A 143 -30.26 11.35 2.33
CA SER A 143 -29.54 11.72 1.10
C SER A 143 -29.00 13.15 1.12
N LEU A 144 -29.70 14.10 1.75
CA LEU A 144 -29.16 15.45 1.98
C LEU A 144 -27.99 15.41 2.98
N ALA A 145 -28.06 14.59 4.02
CA ALA A 145 -26.97 14.43 4.95
C ALA A 145 -25.69 13.91 4.26
N ARG A 146 -25.80 12.94 3.35
CA ARG A 146 -24.67 12.46 2.53
C ARG A 146 -24.05 13.61 1.71
N ALA A 147 -24.89 14.40 1.03
CA ALA A 147 -24.45 15.55 0.25
C ALA A 147 -23.70 16.61 1.08
N LEU A 148 -24.19 16.87 2.30
CA LEU A 148 -23.56 17.79 3.26
C LEU A 148 -22.26 17.23 3.85
N SER A 149 -22.20 15.91 4.09
CA SER A 149 -21.04 15.23 4.68
C SER A 149 -19.82 15.31 3.77
N VAL A 150 -20.00 15.07 2.46
CA VAL A 150 -18.93 15.19 1.46
C VAL A 150 -18.39 16.62 1.38
N GLN A 151 -19.24 17.61 1.62
CA GLN A 151 -18.83 19.02 1.72
C GLN A 151 -18.21 19.37 3.08
N LYS A 152 -17.98 18.39 3.96
CA LYS A 152 -17.48 18.57 5.33
C LYS A 152 -18.39 19.43 6.22
N LYS A 153 -19.66 19.58 5.85
CA LYS A 153 -20.70 20.27 6.65
C LYS A 153 -21.28 19.30 7.69
N PHE A 154 -20.42 18.82 8.59
CA PHE A 154 -20.73 17.70 9.50
C PHE A 154 -21.89 18.01 10.47
N GLY A 155 -21.91 19.19 11.09
CA GLY A 155 -23.00 19.59 11.99
C GLY A 155 -24.38 19.55 11.33
N PRO A 156 -24.59 20.25 10.20
CA PRO A 156 -25.82 20.16 9.41
C PRO A 156 -26.17 18.73 8.98
N ALA A 157 -25.19 17.94 8.53
CA ALA A 157 -25.41 16.54 8.14
C ALA A 157 -25.92 15.68 9.31
N MET A 158 -25.29 15.77 10.48
CA MET A 158 -25.73 15.07 11.69
C MET A 158 -27.15 15.47 12.12
N MET A 159 -27.51 16.75 12.00
CA MET A 159 -28.88 17.21 12.26
C MET A 159 -29.89 16.54 11.33
N ARG A 160 -29.57 16.43 10.04
CA ARG A 160 -30.43 15.76 9.04
C ARG A 160 -30.60 14.27 9.34
N LEU A 161 -29.53 13.57 9.74
CA LEU A 161 -29.61 12.16 10.13
C LEU A 161 -30.45 11.94 11.38
N ARG A 162 -30.31 12.81 12.40
CA ARG A 162 -31.17 12.79 13.60
C ARG A 162 -32.65 13.01 13.24
N GLN A 163 -32.94 13.88 12.28
CA GLN A 163 -34.30 14.08 11.77
C GLN A 163 -34.82 12.83 11.04
N ALA A 164 -34.00 12.18 10.21
CA ALA A 164 -34.36 10.92 9.55
C ALA A 164 -34.73 9.84 10.57
N ILE A 165 -33.91 9.65 11.61
CA ILE A 165 -34.14 8.71 12.71
C ILE A 165 -35.41 9.08 13.51
N ALA A 166 -35.65 10.36 13.76
CA ALA A 166 -36.85 10.79 14.48
C ALA A 166 -38.13 10.52 13.69
N LEU A 167 -38.08 10.64 12.35
CA LEU A 167 -39.19 10.31 11.45
C LEU A 167 -39.42 8.80 11.31
N LYS A 168 -38.33 8.02 11.30
CA LYS A 168 -38.37 6.56 11.16
C LYS A 168 -37.29 5.92 12.04
N ARG A 169 -37.70 5.48 13.24
CA ARG A 169 -36.76 4.97 14.28
C ARG A 169 -36.11 3.65 13.92
N ASP A 170 -36.73 2.84 13.07
CA ASP A 170 -36.24 1.57 12.56
C ASP A 170 -35.46 1.71 11.23
N ASP A 171 -35.19 2.93 10.76
CA ASP A 171 -34.30 3.15 9.62
C ASP A 171 -32.84 2.95 10.02
N ILE A 172 -32.40 1.70 9.88
CA ILE A 172 -31.03 1.32 10.16
C ILE A 172 -29.99 2.13 9.38
N ASN A 173 -30.27 2.52 8.14
CA ASN A 173 -29.27 3.22 7.34
C ASN A 173 -29.04 4.63 7.90
N ALA A 174 -30.07 5.28 8.44
CA ALA A 174 -29.91 6.57 9.09
C ALA A 174 -29.08 6.47 10.38
N TRP A 175 -29.23 5.38 11.14
CA TRP A 175 -28.38 5.10 12.31
C TRP A 175 -26.92 4.84 11.92
N LEU A 176 -26.68 4.01 10.90
CA LEU A 176 -25.35 3.69 10.40
C LEU A 176 -24.64 4.93 9.83
N ASP A 177 -25.34 5.71 8.98
CA ASP A 177 -24.81 6.94 8.40
C ASP A 177 -24.46 7.96 9.52
N LEU A 178 -25.26 8.04 10.59
CA LEU A 178 -24.96 8.93 11.73
C LEU A 178 -23.75 8.47 12.52
N ALA A 179 -23.68 7.19 12.85
CA ALA A 179 -22.55 6.62 13.59
C ALA A 179 -21.24 6.77 12.80
N ALA A 180 -21.26 6.41 11.51
CA ALA A 180 -20.10 6.57 10.62
C ALA A 180 -19.67 8.04 10.52
N LEU A 181 -20.61 8.97 10.36
CA LEU A 181 -20.30 10.40 10.31
C LEU A 181 -19.62 10.88 11.60
N ILE A 182 -20.07 10.42 12.77
CA ILE A 182 -19.46 10.75 14.05
C ILE A 182 -18.06 10.12 14.17
N ASP A 183 -17.89 8.85 13.80
CA ASP A 183 -16.60 8.16 13.80
C ASP A 183 -15.58 8.88 12.89
N THR A 184 -16.00 9.41 11.73
CA THR A 184 -15.10 10.16 10.83
C THR A 184 -14.58 11.47 11.44
N GLN A 185 -15.22 11.98 12.49
CA GLN A 185 -14.74 13.13 13.27
C GLN A 185 -13.82 12.72 14.42
N GLY A 186 -13.58 11.43 14.63
CA GLY A 186 -12.78 10.89 15.75
C GLY A 186 -13.55 10.76 17.07
N ASP A 187 -14.84 11.09 17.12
CA ASP A 187 -15.67 10.97 18.33
C ASP A 187 -16.27 9.55 18.48
N HIS A 188 -15.37 8.57 18.62
CA HIS A 188 -15.75 7.16 18.71
C HIS A 188 -16.65 6.85 19.92
N ALA A 189 -16.52 7.62 21.01
CA ALA A 189 -17.36 7.46 22.19
C ALA A 189 -18.83 7.80 21.89
N THR A 190 -19.08 8.92 21.21
CA THR A 190 -20.44 9.30 20.81
C THR A 190 -20.99 8.40 19.71
N ALA A 191 -20.14 7.91 18.79
CA ALA A 191 -20.53 6.93 17.79
C ALA A 191 -21.02 5.63 18.45
N LEU A 192 -20.25 5.07 19.38
CA LEU A 192 -20.65 3.90 20.16
C LEU A 192 -21.97 4.11 20.92
N ALA A 193 -22.10 5.24 21.63
CA ALA A 193 -23.34 5.58 22.32
C ALA A 193 -24.55 5.71 21.37
N THR A 194 -24.32 6.14 20.14
CA THR A 194 -25.34 6.23 19.09
C THR A 194 -25.72 4.83 18.58
N ILE A 195 -24.74 3.96 18.34
CA ILE A 195 -24.98 2.58 17.93
C ILE A 195 -25.69 1.78 19.03
N ASP A 196 -25.34 1.99 20.31
CA ASP A 196 -26.03 1.37 21.45
C ASP A 196 -27.49 1.82 21.54
N LYS A 197 -27.82 3.07 21.18
CA LYS A 197 -29.21 3.51 21.06
C LYS A 197 -29.93 2.81 19.90
N ALA A 198 -29.26 2.65 18.76
CA ALA A 198 -29.81 1.94 17.62
C ALA A 198 -30.09 0.45 17.95
N LEU A 199 -29.16 -0.23 18.63
CA LEU A 199 -29.28 -1.64 19.04
C LEU A 199 -30.39 -1.87 20.09
N LYS A 200 -30.80 -0.84 20.84
CA LYS A 200 -32.00 -0.93 21.70
C LYS A 200 -33.30 -0.95 20.90
N VAL A 201 -33.31 -0.35 19.71
CA VAL A 201 -34.49 -0.32 18.81
C VAL A 201 -34.49 -1.53 17.88
N LEU A 202 -33.32 -1.88 17.36
CA LEU A 202 -33.08 -2.97 16.43
C LEU A 202 -32.06 -3.94 17.06
N PRO A 203 -32.48 -4.71 18.09
CA PRO A 203 -31.60 -5.69 18.70
C PRO A 203 -31.16 -6.71 17.66
N ASP A 204 -29.90 -7.16 17.77
CA ASP A 204 -29.36 -8.24 16.95
C ASP A 204 -29.23 -7.97 15.45
N ASP A 205 -29.45 -6.75 14.94
CA ASP A 205 -29.18 -6.45 13.52
C ASP A 205 -27.67 -6.54 13.24
N PRO A 206 -27.22 -7.46 12.36
CA PRO A 206 -25.80 -7.67 12.08
C PRO A 206 -25.02 -6.42 11.67
N ARG A 207 -25.66 -5.48 10.95
CA ARG A 207 -24.99 -4.27 10.47
C ARG A 207 -24.69 -3.30 11.60
N LEU A 208 -25.59 -3.20 12.58
CA LEU A 208 -25.34 -2.39 13.79
C LEU A 208 -24.31 -3.04 14.70
N LEU A 209 -24.35 -4.38 14.84
CA LEU A 209 -23.33 -5.13 15.58
C LEU A 209 -21.93 -4.94 14.95
N GLN A 210 -21.84 -5.05 13.62
CA GLN A 210 -20.63 -4.78 12.85
C GLN A 210 -20.15 -3.33 13.01
N ALA A 211 -21.06 -2.35 12.92
CA ALA A 211 -20.71 -0.94 13.13
C ALA A 211 -20.15 -0.71 14.54
N LYS A 212 -20.73 -1.36 15.56
CA LYS A 212 -20.23 -1.29 16.94
C LYS A 212 -18.81 -1.82 17.03
N VAL A 213 -18.55 -3.01 16.51
CA VAL A 213 -17.20 -3.62 16.48
C VAL A 213 -16.21 -2.69 15.77
N THR A 214 -16.60 -2.14 14.63
CA THR A 214 -15.79 -1.20 13.85
C THR A 214 -15.44 0.04 14.66
N SER A 215 -16.41 0.67 15.32
CA SER A 215 -16.20 1.86 16.14
C SER A 215 -15.34 1.57 17.38
N ILE A 216 -15.49 0.41 18.02
CA ILE A 216 -14.59 -0.02 19.11
C ILE A 216 -13.14 -0.14 18.59
N ARG A 217 -12.94 -0.76 17.42
CA ARG A 217 -11.64 -0.87 16.76
C ARG A 217 -11.04 0.50 16.42
N LEU A 218 -11.84 1.40 15.84
CA LEU A 218 -11.41 2.76 15.49
C LEU A 218 -10.99 3.57 16.72
N SER A 219 -11.60 3.29 17.90
CA SER A 219 -11.17 3.86 19.18
C SER A 219 -9.85 3.31 19.74
N GLY A 220 -9.15 2.45 18.99
CA GLY A 220 -7.90 1.78 19.40
C GLY A 220 -8.10 0.59 20.34
N LYS A 221 -9.34 0.26 20.72
CA LYS A 221 -9.66 -0.77 21.72
C LYS A 221 -9.84 -2.15 21.08
N VAL A 222 -8.84 -2.63 20.35
CA VAL A 222 -8.90 -3.89 19.56
C VAL A 222 -9.32 -5.10 20.41
N ARG A 223 -8.76 -5.27 21.62
CA ARG A 223 -9.14 -6.37 22.54
C ARG A 223 -10.60 -6.29 23.00
N ALA A 224 -11.14 -5.08 23.17
CA ALA A 224 -12.54 -4.91 23.53
C ALA A 224 -13.47 -5.27 22.35
N ALA A 225 -13.04 -5.03 21.11
CA ALA A 225 -13.77 -5.43 19.92
C ALA A 225 -13.83 -6.96 19.80
N GLU A 226 -12.70 -7.65 20.03
CA GLU A 226 -12.63 -9.11 20.09
C GLU A 226 -13.52 -9.67 21.21
N ALA A 227 -13.43 -9.14 22.43
CA ALA A 227 -14.25 -9.59 23.55
C ALA A 227 -15.76 -9.40 23.29
N TYR A 228 -16.13 -8.28 22.66
CA TYR A 228 -17.51 -8.04 22.24
C TYR A 228 -17.97 -9.07 21.20
N LEU A 229 -17.15 -9.36 20.17
CA LEU A 229 -17.44 -10.43 19.22
C LEU A 229 -17.55 -11.79 19.92
N GLN A 230 -16.67 -12.12 20.85
CA GLN A 230 -16.75 -13.39 21.59
C GLN A 230 -18.09 -13.53 22.32
N SER A 231 -18.63 -12.44 22.88
CA SER A 231 -19.97 -12.45 23.50
C SER A 231 -21.13 -12.70 22.54
N LEU A 232 -20.90 -12.55 21.23
CA LEU A 232 -21.86 -12.78 20.16
C LEU A 232 -21.72 -14.19 19.52
N SER A 233 -20.71 -14.97 19.93
CA SER A 233 -20.34 -16.24 19.28
C SER A 233 -21.47 -17.28 19.29
N ASP A 234 -22.19 -17.44 20.42
CA ASP A 234 -23.29 -18.41 20.51
C ASP A 234 -24.42 -18.14 19.51
N LYS A 235 -24.62 -16.88 19.11
CA LYS A 235 -25.72 -16.47 18.23
C LYS A 235 -25.30 -16.30 16.78
N PHE A 236 -24.06 -15.86 16.54
CA PHE A 236 -23.59 -15.45 15.22
C PHE A 236 -22.32 -16.17 14.77
N GLY A 237 -21.83 -17.13 15.56
CA GLY A 237 -20.59 -17.87 15.29
C GLY A 237 -20.56 -18.55 13.93
N ASP A 238 -21.71 -18.94 13.37
CA ASP A 238 -21.81 -19.60 12.06
C ASP A 238 -22.04 -18.63 10.89
N THR A 239 -21.90 -17.31 11.11
CA THR A 239 -22.16 -16.29 10.07
C THR A 239 -20.86 -15.72 9.48
N ALA A 240 -20.89 -15.41 8.18
CA ALA A 240 -19.70 -14.91 7.48
C ALA A 240 -19.19 -13.57 8.05
N TRP A 241 -20.09 -12.61 8.31
CA TRP A 241 -19.74 -11.29 8.83
C TRP A 241 -19.08 -11.38 10.22
N PHE A 242 -19.49 -12.33 11.07
CA PHE A 242 -18.91 -12.55 12.39
C PHE A 242 -17.44 -12.93 12.26
N HIS A 243 -17.15 -13.94 11.43
CA HIS A 243 -15.78 -14.37 11.17
C HIS A 243 -14.96 -13.24 10.55
N TYR A 244 -15.50 -12.51 9.59
CA TYR A 244 -14.83 -11.36 8.99
C TYR A 244 -14.45 -10.30 10.03
N GLN A 245 -15.38 -9.94 10.91
CA GLN A 245 -15.13 -8.96 11.98
C GLN A 245 -14.16 -9.49 13.05
N MET A 246 -14.20 -10.78 13.36
CA MET A 246 -13.25 -11.43 14.27
C MET A 246 -11.83 -11.35 13.71
N ALA A 247 -11.64 -11.73 12.44
CA ALA A 247 -10.36 -11.64 11.78
C ALA A 247 -9.79 -10.21 11.80
N ARG A 248 -10.63 -9.20 11.52
CA ARG A 248 -10.24 -7.79 11.59
C ARG A 248 -9.92 -7.30 13.00
N SER A 249 -10.45 -7.94 14.03
CA SER A 249 -10.24 -7.55 15.43
C SER A 249 -9.06 -8.26 16.09
N LEU A 250 -8.30 -9.05 15.33
CA LEU A 250 -7.07 -9.68 15.81
C LEU A 250 -5.85 -8.81 15.48
N PRO A 251 -4.85 -8.76 16.39
CA PRO A 251 -3.62 -8.02 16.14
C PRO A 251 -2.77 -8.70 15.05
N ASP A 252 -1.85 -7.94 14.47
CA ASP A 252 -0.91 -8.42 13.44
C ASP A 252 -0.06 -9.63 13.88
N SER A 253 0.18 -9.80 15.18
CA SER A 253 0.87 -10.95 15.75
C SER A 253 0.06 -12.26 15.68
N GLU A 254 -1.26 -12.18 15.50
CA GLU A 254 -2.19 -13.31 15.44
C GLU A 254 -2.75 -13.52 14.02
N ARG A 255 -2.01 -13.11 12.99
CA ARG A 255 -2.43 -13.23 11.57
C ARG A 255 -2.88 -14.64 11.19
N GLU A 256 -2.26 -15.69 11.71
CA GLU A 256 -2.68 -17.08 11.43
C GLU A 256 -4.11 -17.37 11.89
N ARG A 257 -4.45 -16.89 13.09
CA ARG A 257 -5.79 -16.98 13.64
C ARG A 257 -6.76 -16.10 12.83
N ALA A 258 -6.33 -14.91 12.42
CA ALA A 258 -7.10 -14.07 11.51
C ALA A 258 -7.37 -14.74 10.16
N ASN A 259 -6.38 -15.40 9.56
CA ASN A 259 -6.52 -16.15 8.31
C ASN A 259 -7.56 -17.27 8.45
N SER A 260 -7.58 -17.96 9.58
CA SER A 260 -8.58 -19.00 9.87
C SER A 260 -10.01 -18.44 9.86
N HIS A 261 -10.22 -17.26 10.46
CA HIS A 261 -11.51 -16.57 10.42
C HIS A 261 -11.83 -16.01 9.02
N TYR A 262 -10.89 -15.35 8.33
CA TYR A 262 -11.11 -14.88 6.97
C TYR A 262 -11.47 -16.00 6.00
N ARG A 263 -10.80 -17.17 6.12
CA ARG A 263 -11.10 -18.36 5.33
C ARG A 263 -12.53 -18.83 5.59
N LYS A 264 -12.95 -18.91 6.85
CA LYS A 264 -14.32 -19.28 7.20
C LYS A 264 -15.35 -18.28 6.69
N ALA A 265 -15.06 -16.98 6.71
CA ALA A 265 -15.92 -15.96 6.12
C ALA A 265 -16.08 -16.15 4.61
N ALA A 266 -14.97 -16.40 3.89
CA ALA A 266 -14.98 -16.67 2.45
C ALA A 266 -15.65 -18.01 2.09
N GLU A 267 -15.58 -19.03 2.95
CA GLU A 267 -16.31 -20.30 2.79
C GLU A 267 -17.83 -20.12 2.93
N LEU A 268 -18.26 -19.33 3.92
CA LEU A 268 -19.68 -19.09 4.21
C LEU A 268 -20.34 -18.15 3.19
N ALA A 269 -19.57 -17.25 2.58
CA ALA A 269 -20.03 -16.34 1.54
C ALA A 269 -19.02 -16.34 0.37
N PRO A 270 -19.02 -17.40 -0.46
CA PRO A 270 -18.03 -17.54 -1.53
C PRO A 270 -18.10 -16.38 -2.52
N ASP A 271 -19.26 -15.82 -2.83
CA ASP A 271 -19.34 -14.73 -3.82
C ASP A 271 -19.00 -13.34 -3.24
N ASP A 272 -18.65 -13.24 -1.95
CA ASP A 272 -18.27 -11.98 -1.32
C ASP A 272 -16.82 -11.60 -1.63
N PHE A 273 -16.68 -10.60 -2.50
CA PHE A 273 -15.41 -10.06 -2.94
C PHE A 273 -14.57 -9.48 -1.78
N GLU A 274 -15.19 -8.80 -0.81
CA GLU A 274 -14.46 -8.14 0.29
C GLU A 274 -13.80 -9.18 1.20
N TYR A 275 -14.48 -10.29 1.48
CA TYR A 275 -13.95 -11.35 2.34
C TYR A 275 -12.77 -12.08 1.69
N ARG A 276 -12.87 -12.39 0.39
CA ARG A 276 -11.77 -13.00 -0.36
C ARG A 276 -10.57 -12.07 -0.48
N MET A 277 -10.80 -10.79 -0.76
CA MET A 277 -9.71 -9.80 -0.83
C MET A 277 -9.00 -9.62 0.52
N SER A 278 -9.76 -9.60 1.62
CA SER A 278 -9.18 -9.49 2.96
C SER A 278 -8.43 -10.75 3.38
N LEU A 279 -8.92 -11.93 2.98
CA LEU A 279 -8.18 -13.19 3.12
C LEU A 279 -6.85 -13.13 2.36
N ALA A 280 -6.89 -12.73 1.08
CA ALA A 280 -5.71 -12.63 0.24
C ALA A 280 -4.68 -11.63 0.81
N GLU A 281 -5.12 -10.45 1.25
CA GLU A 281 -4.26 -9.46 1.91
C GLU A 281 -3.66 -10.02 3.22
N SER A 282 -4.46 -10.69 4.05
CA SER A 282 -3.97 -11.23 5.32
C SER A 282 -2.96 -12.35 5.11
N LEU A 283 -3.22 -13.27 4.17
CA LEU A 283 -2.31 -14.34 3.77
C LEU A 283 -1.00 -13.78 3.21
N GLU A 284 -1.09 -12.80 2.31
CA GLU A 284 0.10 -12.11 1.78
C GLU A 284 0.94 -11.59 2.92
N ARG A 285 0.36 -10.98 3.95
CA ARG A 285 1.09 -10.35 5.06
C ARG A 285 1.51 -11.32 6.17
N THR A 286 1.15 -12.60 6.07
CA THR A 286 1.48 -13.60 7.09
C THR A 286 2.95 -14.01 6.94
N ARG A 287 3.68 -14.00 8.05
CA ARG A 287 5.13 -14.22 8.10
C ARG A 287 5.40 -15.36 9.09
N GLY A 288 6.26 -16.31 8.74
CA GLY A 288 6.60 -17.43 9.62
C GLY A 288 6.83 -18.75 8.89
N PRO A 289 6.83 -19.89 9.61
CA PRO A 289 6.81 -21.21 8.99
C PRO A 289 5.61 -21.33 8.04
N GLY A 290 5.81 -21.92 6.86
CA GLY A 290 4.73 -22.08 5.88
C GLY A 290 4.38 -20.83 5.08
N GLU A 291 5.14 -19.74 5.18
CA GLU A 291 4.88 -18.51 4.41
C GLU A 291 4.73 -18.73 2.90
N GLY A 292 5.50 -19.66 2.32
CA GLY A 292 5.32 -20.09 0.92
C GLY A 292 3.90 -20.57 0.60
N ALA A 293 3.28 -21.32 1.51
CA ALA A 293 1.91 -21.80 1.35
C ALA A 293 0.89 -20.68 1.48
N HIS A 294 1.11 -19.69 2.37
CA HIS A 294 0.23 -18.51 2.45
C HIS A 294 0.32 -17.65 1.19
N ILE A 295 1.50 -17.49 0.60
CA ILE A 295 1.65 -16.81 -0.70
C ILE A 295 0.85 -17.55 -1.78
N ASP A 296 1.01 -18.88 -1.89
CA ASP A 296 0.30 -19.68 -2.89
C ASP A 296 -1.22 -19.63 -2.70
N GLU A 297 -1.69 -19.69 -1.46
CA GLU A 297 -3.12 -19.59 -1.15
C GLU A 297 -3.67 -18.20 -1.47
N GLY A 298 -2.96 -17.13 -1.08
CA GLY A 298 -3.37 -15.75 -1.38
C GLY A 298 -3.46 -15.51 -2.90
N TYR A 299 -2.48 -16.04 -3.66
CA TYR A 299 -2.50 -16.02 -5.12
C TYR A 299 -3.68 -16.81 -5.69
N ALA A 300 -3.95 -18.02 -5.19
CA ALA A 300 -5.07 -18.84 -5.64
C ALA A 300 -6.44 -18.20 -5.35
N VAL A 301 -6.64 -17.63 -4.16
CA VAL A 301 -7.86 -16.88 -3.80
C VAL A 301 -8.10 -15.74 -4.79
N LEU A 302 -7.03 -15.01 -5.11
CA LEU A 302 -7.11 -13.87 -6.02
C LEU A 302 -7.43 -14.30 -7.46
N CYS A 303 -6.82 -15.38 -7.95
CA CYS A 303 -7.12 -15.95 -9.27
C CYS A 303 -8.54 -16.55 -9.37
N ALA A 304 -9.09 -17.08 -8.27
CA ALA A 304 -10.42 -17.68 -8.26
C ALA A 304 -11.56 -16.67 -8.03
N THR A 305 -11.21 -15.41 -7.72
CA THR A 305 -12.20 -14.36 -7.48
C THR A 305 -12.74 -13.85 -8.81
N ASN A 306 -14.07 -13.71 -8.92
CA ASN A 306 -14.69 -13.06 -10.06
C ASN A 306 -14.40 -11.55 -9.97
N MET A 307 -13.22 -11.18 -10.46
CA MET A 307 -12.68 -9.84 -10.28
C MET A 307 -13.62 -8.82 -10.94
N PRO A 308 -14.03 -7.73 -10.23
CA PRO A 308 -14.69 -6.61 -10.87
C PRO A 308 -13.87 -6.11 -12.06
N ALA A 309 -14.55 -5.56 -13.07
CA ALA A 309 -13.91 -5.02 -14.27
C ALA A 309 -12.84 -3.96 -13.96
N ARG A 310 -12.94 -3.28 -12.80
CA ARG A 310 -11.94 -2.35 -12.28
C ARG A 310 -11.81 -2.48 -10.76
N PHE A 311 -10.58 -2.50 -10.28
CA PHE A 311 -10.25 -2.36 -8.87
C PHE A 311 -10.16 -0.91 -8.42
N GLY A 312 -10.52 -0.66 -7.16
CA GLY A 312 -10.12 0.54 -6.46
C GLY A 312 -8.63 0.50 -6.11
N GLY A 313 -8.10 1.60 -5.59
CA GLY A 313 -6.66 1.67 -5.28
C GLY A 313 -6.20 0.68 -4.21
N GLY A 314 -7.09 0.29 -3.27
CA GLY A 314 -6.77 -0.71 -2.25
C GLY A 314 -6.62 -2.11 -2.85
N GLU A 315 -7.61 -2.53 -3.64
CA GLU A 315 -7.64 -3.84 -4.26
C GLU A 315 -6.50 -3.99 -5.29
N THR A 316 -6.25 -2.94 -6.09
CA THR A 316 -5.12 -2.91 -7.04
C THR A 316 -3.78 -3.07 -6.32
N LYS A 317 -3.62 -2.45 -5.14
CA LYS A 317 -2.40 -2.58 -4.33
C LYS A 317 -2.21 -4.03 -3.86
N ILE A 318 -3.24 -4.62 -3.26
CA ILE A 318 -3.21 -5.99 -2.74
C ILE A 318 -2.88 -6.98 -3.87
N ALA A 319 -3.57 -6.86 -5.01
CA ALA A 319 -3.34 -7.72 -6.16
C ALA A 319 -1.91 -7.58 -6.70
N ALA A 320 -1.41 -6.35 -6.85
CA ALA A 320 -0.05 -6.11 -7.31
C ALA A 320 0.99 -6.71 -6.36
N GLU A 321 0.84 -6.53 -5.04
CA GLU A 321 1.77 -7.09 -4.04
C GLU A 321 1.82 -8.62 -4.12
N ILE A 322 0.67 -9.30 -4.21
CA ILE A 322 0.59 -10.76 -4.32
C ILE A 322 1.23 -11.25 -5.63
N PHE A 323 0.85 -10.69 -6.78
CA PHE A 323 1.40 -11.09 -8.07
C PHE A 323 2.90 -10.86 -8.16
N THR A 324 3.39 -9.77 -7.59
CA THR A 324 4.82 -9.48 -7.50
C THR A 324 5.56 -10.54 -6.69
N ARG A 325 5.00 -11.01 -5.56
CA ARG A 325 5.63 -12.05 -4.74
C ARG A 325 5.72 -13.41 -5.42
N VAL A 326 4.82 -13.71 -6.35
CA VAL A 326 4.88 -14.91 -7.19
C VAL A 326 5.52 -14.68 -8.56
N ALA A 327 6.04 -13.49 -8.84
CA ALA A 327 6.62 -13.12 -10.14
C ALA A 327 5.66 -13.32 -11.34
N ASP A 328 4.35 -13.13 -11.15
CA ASP A 328 3.34 -13.16 -12.22
C ASP A 328 3.11 -11.75 -12.80
N TYR A 329 4.04 -11.34 -13.67
CA TYR A 329 4.02 -10.00 -14.24
C TYR A 329 2.96 -9.80 -15.32
N ASP A 330 2.47 -10.88 -15.93
CA ASP A 330 1.36 -10.82 -16.87
C ASP A 330 0.05 -10.48 -16.15
N ALA A 331 -0.15 -11.01 -14.94
CA ALA A 331 -1.28 -10.63 -14.10
C ALA A 331 -1.17 -9.18 -13.61
N ILE A 332 0.04 -8.69 -13.27
CA ILE A 332 0.26 -7.27 -12.92
C ILE A 332 -0.11 -6.36 -14.10
N ALA A 333 0.27 -6.72 -15.33
CA ALA A 333 -0.03 -5.91 -16.52
C ALA A 333 -1.54 -5.75 -16.76
N LYS A 334 -2.36 -6.71 -16.31
CA LYS A 334 -3.83 -6.65 -16.39
C LYS A 334 -4.45 -5.68 -15.37
N LEU A 335 -3.72 -5.30 -14.31
CA LEU A 335 -4.22 -4.36 -13.30
C LEU A 335 -4.20 -2.89 -13.77
N GLY A 336 -3.39 -2.59 -14.78
CA GLY A 336 -3.24 -1.25 -15.35
C GLY A 336 -1.78 -0.93 -15.71
N ASN A 337 -1.59 0.14 -16.47
CA ASN A 337 -0.23 0.59 -16.79
C ASN A 337 0.43 1.34 -15.61
N PHE A 338 1.72 1.65 -15.76
CA PHE A 338 2.55 2.28 -14.73
C PHE A 338 1.93 3.57 -14.17
N ALA A 339 1.55 4.50 -15.06
CA ALA A 339 1.00 5.81 -14.71
C ALA A 339 -0.39 5.71 -14.09
N GLU A 340 -1.27 4.90 -14.68
CA GLU A 340 -2.64 4.69 -14.20
C GLU A 340 -2.65 4.13 -12.77
N MET A 341 -1.88 3.07 -12.51
CA MET A 341 -1.81 2.43 -11.20
C MET A 341 -1.22 3.37 -10.15
N GLY A 342 -0.10 4.04 -10.47
CA GLY A 342 0.56 4.95 -9.54
C GLY A 342 -0.34 6.12 -9.14
N ARG A 343 -0.99 6.77 -10.12
CA ARG A 343 -1.93 7.87 -9.86
C ARG A 343 -3.19 7.40 -9.13
N LEU A 344 -3.68 6.18 -9.40
CA LEU A 344 -4.81 5.58 -8.67
C LEU A 344 -4.46 5.37 -7.19
N TRP A 345 -3.27 4.84 -6.89
CA TRP A 345 -2.82 4.63 -5.52
C TRP A 345 -2.68 5.93 -4.76
N VAL A 346 -2.08 6.96 -5.36
CA VAL A 346 -1.96 8.29 -4.74
C VAL A 346 -3.34 8.89 -4.45
N LYS A 347 -4.26 8.89 -5.42
CA LYS A 347 -5.64 9.39 -5.22
C LYS A 347 -6.40 8.64 -4.14
N SER A 348 -6.07 7.37 -3.92
CA SER A 348 -6.72 6.51 -2.93
C SER A 348 -6.02 6.51 -1.56
N GLY A 349 -5.05 7.40 -1.31
CA GLY A 349 -4.29 7.46 -0.06
C GLY A 349 -3.39 6.23 0.18
N ARG A 350 -2.98 5.54 -0.89
CA ARG A 350 -2.14 4.33 -0.87
C ARG A 350 -0.71 4.62 -1.37
N HIS A 351 -0.14 5.78 -1.04
CA HIS A 351 1.18 6.23 -1.50
C HIS A 351 2.32 5.25 -1.20
N THR A 352 2.20 4.45 -0.13
CA THR A 352 3.18 3.37 0.17
C THR A 352 3.35 2.35 -0.96
N ALA A 353 2.35 2.21 -1.84
CA ALA A 353 2.44 1.33 -3.02
C ALA A 353 3.45 1.84 -4.07
N LEU A 354 3.85 3.13 -4.02
CA LEU A 354 4.85 3.69 -4.93
C LEU A 354 6.23 3.06 -4.77
N LEU A 355 6.54 2.45 -3.62
CA LEU A 355 7.75 1.64 -3.46
C LEU A 355 7.79 0.49 -4.49
N GLY A 356 6.64 -0.12 -4.77
CA GLY A 356 6.49 -1.17 -5.78
C GLY A 356 6.52 -0.66 -7.23
N GLN A 357 6.53 0.65 -7.46
CA GLN A 357 6.71 1.23 -8.80
C GLN A 357 8.17 1.32 -9.22
N MET A 358 9.11 1.51 -8.29
CA MET A 358 10.54 1.68 -8.64
C MET A 358 11.07 0.54 -9.54
N PRO A 359 10.78 -0.76 -9.28
CA PRO A 359 11.22 -1.88 -10.10
C PRO A 359 10.52 -1.98 -11.46
N ARG A 360 9.48 -1.18 -11.68
CA ARG A 360 8.68 -1.13 -12.92
C ARG A 360 9.11 -0.02 -13.87
N VAL A 361 9.97 0.90 -13.43
CA VAL A 361 10.53 1.97 -14.27
C VAL A 361 11.34 1.39 -15.44
N ARG A 362 11.08 1.85 -16.66
CA ARG A 362 11.81 1.44 -17.87
C ARG A 362 12.41 2.62 -18.61
N THR A 363 11.69 3.73 -18.68
CA THR A 363 12.10 4.90 -19.47
C THR A 363 12.34 6.14 -18.59
N ASP A 364 12.89 7.19 -19.20
CA ASP A 364 13.03 8.48 -18.52
C ASP A 364 11.67 9.12 -18.21
N GLU A 365 10.67 8.87 -19.05
CA GLU A 365 9.27 9.27 -18.79
C GLU A 365 8.73 8.57 -17.54
N ASP A 366 8.99 7.28 -17.35
CA ASP A 366 8.58 6.56 -16.14
C ASP A 366 9.23 7.15 -14.89
N ARG A 367 10.51 7.54 -14.95
CA ARG A 367 11.22 8.20 -13.82
C ARG A 367 10.56 9.53 -13.46
N ARG A 368 10.24 10.36 -14.46
CA ARG A 368 9.57 11.65 -14.25
C ARG A 368 8.13 11.48 -13.78
N GLU A 369 7.42 10.51 -14.31
CA GLU A 369 6.07 10.14 -13.87
C GLU A 369 6.06 9.62 -12.43
N LEU A 370 7.05 8.82 -12.02
CA LEU A 370 7.19 8.39 -10.63
C LEU A 370 7.41 9.59 -9.69
N LEU A 371 8.25 10.54 -10.10
CA LEU A 371 8.46 11.78 -9.34
C LEU A 371 7.16 12.59 -9.22
N GLU A 372 6.39 12.68 -10.30
CA GLU A 372 5.08 13.33 -10.32
C GLU A 372 4.05 12.64 -9.42
N GLN A 373 4.03 11.31 -9.38
CA GLN A 373 3.16 10.56 -8.46
C GLN A 373 3.49 10.88 -6.99
N HIS A 374 4.77 11.03 -6.65
CA HIS A 374 5.18 11.49 -5.31
C HIS A 374 4.73 12.93 -5.05
N ARG A 375 4.94 13.87 -6.00
CA ARG A 375 4.45 15.27 -5.87
C ARG A 375 2.96 15.35 -5.65
N MET A 376 2.16 14.56 -6.37
CA MET A 376 0.71 14.50 -6.18
C MET A 376 0.32 14.12 -4.75
N TRP A 377 1.00 13.15 -4.14
CA TRP A 377 0.77 12.81 -2.73
C TRP A 377 1.24 13.94 -1.80
N GLY A 378 2.42 14.51 -2.07
CA GLY A 378 2.96 15.63 -1.30
C GLY A 378 2.00 16.82 -1.25
N GLN A 379 1.37 17.17 -2.39
CA GLN A 379 0.37 18.23 -2.44
C GLN A 379 -0.84 17.93 -1.55
N GLN A 380 -1.33 16.68 -1.52
CA GLN A 380 -2.44 16.29 -0.64
C GLN A 380 -2.06 16.46 0.85
N ALA A 381 -0.83 16.08 1.22
CA ALA A 381 -0.34 16.24 2.59
C ALA A 381 -0.15 17.73 2.96
N LEU A 382 0.33 18.56 2.03
CA LEU A 382 0.44 20.01 2.22
C LEU A 382 -0.93 20.67 2.40
N ASP A 383 -1.94 20.28 1.63
CA ASP A 383 -3.31 20.79 1.77
C ASP A 383 -3.90 20.47 3.16
N VAL A 384 -3.57 19.31 3.72
CA VAL A 384 -3.95 18.94 5.10
C VAL A 384 -3.23 19.83 6.10
N ALA A 385 -1.92 20.01 5.95
CA ALA A 385 -1.12 20.84 6.86
C ALA A 385 -1.56 22.32 6.87
N GLN A 386 -1.91 22.88 5.70
CA GLN A 386 -2.41 24.26 5.58
C GLN A 386 -3.75 24.47 6.29
N ARG A 387 -4.64 23.48 6.28
CA ARG A 387 -5.96 23.55 6.95
C ARG A 387 -5.86 23.40 8.47
N MET A 388 -4.79 22.80 8.97
CA MET A 388 -4.59 22.48 10.39
C MET A 388 -3.21 22.93 10.87
N PRO A 389 -2.94 24.25 10.97
CA PRO A 389 -1.61 24.76 11.30
C PRO A 389 -1.13 24.33 12.69
N ILE A 390 0.19 24.25 12.84
CA ILE A 390 0.88 24.11 14.12
C ILE A 390 1.33 25.48 14.64
N THR A 391 1.51 25.60 15.95
CA THR A 391 2.09 26.77 16.59
C THR A 391 3.61 26.62 16.63
N ARG A 392 4.34 27.66 16.19
CA ARG A 392 5.80 27.70 16.25
C ARG A 392 6.21 28.51 17.49
N PRO A 393 6.89 27.91 18.48
CA PRO A 393 7.35 28.66 19.65
C PRO A 393 8.42 29.68 19.25
N ALA A 394 8.47 30.82 19.95
CA ALA A 394 9.50 31.84 19.74
C ALA A 394 10.90 31.23 19.98
N ALA A 395 11.82 31.47 19.03
CA ALA A 395 13.16 30.91 19.07
C ALA A 395 13.88 31.27 20.38
N LYS A 396 14.44 30.26 21.04
CA LYS A 396 15.29 30.43 22.22
C LYS A 396 16.75 30.40 21.79
N ALA A 397 17.60 31.15 22.49
CA ALA A 397 19.04 30.96 22.39
C ALA A 397 19.40 29.52 22.85
N LYS A 398 20.32 28.88 22.13
CA LYS A 398 20.77 27.52 22.40
C LYS A 398 22.30 27.52 22.39
N ASP A 399 22.89 26.76 23.30
CA ASP A 399 24.35 26.60 23.37
C ASP A 399 24.84 25.53 22.38
N LYS A 400 23.95 24.63 21.94
CA LYS A 400 24.23 23.50 21.04
C LYS A 400 23.21 23.41 19.91
N ILE A 401 23.61 22.82 18.80
CA ILE A 401 22.74 22.53 17.65
C ILE A 401 21.85 21.34 17.99
N ARG A 402 20.54 21.51 17.86
CA ARG A 402 19.55 20.44 18.08
C ARG A 402 19.24 19.70 16.79
N VAL A 403 19.55 18.40 16.77
CA VAL A 403 19.33 17.51 15.63
C VAL A 403 18.25 16.50 15.99
N GLY A 404 17.19 16.45 15.19
CA GLY A 404 16.13 15.45 15.33
C GLY A 404 16.23 14.33 14.30
N PHE A 405 15.82 13.13 14.70
CA PHE A 405 15.61 11.97 13.84
C PHE A 405 14.22 11.39 14.09
N MET A 406 13.38 11.27 13.06
CA MET A 406 12.05 10.66 13.17
C MET A 406 11.92 9.40 12.32
N SER A 407 11.50 8.28 12.93
CA SER A 407 11.18 7.04 12.20
C SER A 407 10.49 5.99 13.09
N SER A 408 9.60 5.21 12.49
CA SER A 408 8.99 4.02 13.10
C SER A 408 9.95 2.82 13.17
N ASP A 409 11.13 2.96 12.56
CA ASP A 409 12.13 1.91 12.42
C ASP A 409 13.40 2.14 13.27
N LEU A 410 13.35 3.05 14.24
CA LEU A 410 14.35 3.17 15.32
C LEU A 410 14.21 2.02 16.34
N ARG A 411 14.32 0.78 15.84
CA ARG A 411 14.13 -0.51 16.52
C ARG A 411 15.01 -1.57 15.83
N ASP A 412 14.75 -2.86 16.04
CA ASP A 412 15.43 -3.95 15.31
C ASP A 412 15.06 -3.96 13.82
N HIS A 413 15.68 -3.03 13.07
CA HIS A 413 15.40 -2.74 11.67
C HIS A 413 16.63 -2.08 10.99
N PRO A 414 16.87 -2.31 9.68
CA PRO A 414 18.00 -1.72 8.96
C PRO A 414 18.15 -0.20 9.10
N VAL A 415 17.06 0.55 9.22
CA VAL A 415 17.12 2.02 9.44
C VAL A 415 17.89 2.34 10.73
N ALA A 416 17.59 1.68 11.84
CA ALA A 416 18.36 1.86 13.07
C ALA A 416 19.80 1.39 12.89
N TYR A 417 20.02 0.28 12.19
CA TYR A 417 21.34 -0.33 12.02
C TYR A 417 22.36 0.62 11.36
N PHE A 418 21.95 1.31 10.29
CA PHE A 418 22.80 2.25 9.56
C PHE A 418 22.83 3.66 10.16
N SER A 419 21.85 4.03 11.00
CA SER A 419 21.88 5.29 11.74
C SER A 419 22.59 5.20 13.09
N LEU A 420 22.73 3.98 13.65
CA LEU A 420 23.38 3.72 14.93
C LEU A 420 24.77 4.35 15.10
N PRO A 421 25.68 4.32 14.09
CA PRO A 421 26.97 5.00 14.17
C PRO A 421 26.92 6.46 14.62
N LEU A 422 25.87 7.20 14.26
CA LEU A 422 25.71 8.61 14.64
C LEU A 422 25.45 8.74 16.15
N PHE A 423 24.59 7.87 16.69
CA PHE A 423 24.23 7.88 18.12
C PHE A 423 25.34 7.32 19.01
N GLU A 424 26.18 6.43 18.49
CA GLU A 424 27.35 5.91 19.21
C GLU A 424 28.49 6.94 19.30
N ASN A 425 28.54 7.90 18.37
CA ASN A 425 29.65 8.84 18.21
C ASN A 425 29.15 10.29 18.18
N VAL A 426 28.19 10.63 19.03
CA VAL A 426 27.65 12.00 19.13
C VAL A 426 28.78 12.96 19.52
N ASP A 427 28.96 14.01 18.74
CA ASP A 427 29.77 15.16 19.14
C ASP A 427 29.00 15.98 20.20
N ARG A 428 29.14 15.56 21.45
CA ARG A 428 28.42 16.12 22.60
C ARG A 428 28.78 17.56 22.90
N ASP A 429 29.89 18.09 22.39
CA ASP A 429 30.27 19.48 22.63
C ASP A 429 29.43 20.43 21.78
N ARG A 430 29.06 20.02 20.56
CA ARG A 430 28.29 20.84 19.61
C ARG A 430 26.82 20.48 19.49
N PHE A 431 26.40 19.27 19.85
CA PHE A 431 25.07 18.76 19.50
C PHE A 431 24.23 18.22 20.67
N GLU A 432 22.92 18.39 20.55
CA GLU A 432 21.88 17.69 21.30
C GLU A 432 21.03 16.86 20.31
N ILE A 433 20.79 15.59 20.63
CA ILE A 433 20.12 14.62 19.75
C ILE A 433 18.74 14.26 20.27
N TYR A 434 17.75 14.39 19.38
CA TYR A 434 16.35 14.07 19.64
C TYR A 434 15.90 12.95 18.70
N CYS A 435 15.25 11.93 19.24
CA CYS A 435 14.66 10.85 18.46
C CYS A 435 13.14 10.78 18.66
N TYR A 436 12.42 10.58 17.58
CA TYR A 436 10.96 10.44 17.55
C TYR A 436 10.59 9.11 16.90
N SER A 437 9.97 8.22 17.68
CA SER A 437 9.54 6.91 17.20
C SER A 437 8.02 6.79 17.23
N PHE A 438 7.49 6.19 16.16
CA PHE A 438 6.07 5.88 15.99
C PHE A 438 5.82 4.38 15.82
N PHE A 439 6.78 3.56 16.26
CA PHE A 439 6.67 2.11 16.26
C PHE A 439 5.45 1.66 17.08
N VAL A 440 4.61 0.77 16.54
CA VAL A 440 3.37 0.30 17.22
C VAL A 440 3.56 -0.96 18.07
N GLY A 441 4.80 -1.29 18.45
CA GLY A 441 5.06 -2.39 19.38
C GLY A 441 4.55 -2.12 20.78
N THR A 442 4.30 -3.19 21.54
CA THR A 442 3.87 -3.09 22.94
C THR A 442 5.02 -2.82 23.91
N GLU A 443 6.25 -3.16 23.52
CA GLU A 443 7.46 -2.96 24.31
C GLU A 443 8.59 -2.45 23.43
N ALA A 444 9.53 -1.73 24.05
CA ALA A 444 10.71 -1.25 23.34
C ALA A 444 11.60 -2.42 22.92
N SER A 445 12.11 -2.37 21.68
CA SER A 445 13.10 -3.36 21.22
C SER A 445 14.45 -3.17 21.92
N PRO A 446 15.36 -4.16 21.93
CA PRO A 446 16.72 -4.00 22.45
C PRO A 446 17.44 -2.77 21.87
N ILE A 447 17.35 -2.55 20.57
CA ILE A 447 17.96 -1.37 19.93
C ILE A 447 17.27 -0.08 20.37
N GLN A 448 15.94 -0.07 20.46
CA GLN A 448 15.22 1.13 20.88
C GLN A 448 15.62 1.55 22.30
N ARG A 449 15.79 0.59 23.23
CA ARG A 449 16.30 0.86 24.58
C ARG A 449 17.71 1.46 24.54
N ARG A 450 18.62 0.85 23.77
CA ARG A 450 19.99 1.35 23.59
C ARG A 450 20.02 2.77 23.02
N LEU A 451 19.22 3.04 21.98
CA LEU A 451 19.10 4.38 21.41
C LEU A 451 18.60 5.38 22.43
N THR A 452 17.62 5.01 23.27
CA THR A 452 17.07 5.87 24.31
C THR A 452 18.13 6.32 25.31
N GLU A 453 19.08 5.44 25.65
CA GLU A 453 20.21 5.74 26.56
C GLU A 453 21.30 6.60 25.91
N MET A 454 21.34 6.66 24.57
CA MET A 454 22.37 7.36 23.79
C MET A 454 21.97 8.75 23.31
N VAL A 455 20.74 9.20 23.51
CA VAL A 455 20.26 10.49 22.99
C VAL A 455 19.74 11.39 24.11
N ASP A 456 19.70 12.70 23.86
CA ASP A 456 19.27 13.69 24.85
C ASP A 456 17.75 13.62 25.08
N ALA A 457 16.98 13.22 24.08
CA ALA A 457 15.57 12.88 24.24
C ALA A 457 15.10 11.81 23.25
N PHE A 458 14.45 10.76 23.76
CA PHE A 458 13.76 9.77 22.93
C PHE A 458 12.25 9.82 23.23
N ARG A 459 11.45 10.15 22.21
CA ARG A 459 9.99 10.26 22.32
C ARG A 459 9.33 9.13 21.55
N TRP A 460 8.64 8.24 22.26
CA TRP A 460 7.92 7.12 21.65
C TRP A 460 6.41 7.29 21.84
N HIS A 461 5.71 7.57 20.75
CA HIS A 461 4.26 7.78 20.75
C HIS A 461 3.60 7.05 19.56
N PRO A 462 3.25 5.76 19.72
CA PRO A 462 2.62 4.95 18.66
C PRO A 462 1.36 5.58 18.06
N ASP A 463 0.50 6.12 18.92
CA ASP A 463 -0.86 6.55 18.56
C ASP A 463 -0.98 8.04 18.23
N ILE A 464 0.15 8.76 18.15
CA ILE A 464 0.14 10.20 17.88
C ILE A 464 -0.32 10.50 16.46
N THR A 465 -1.14 11.54 16.30
CA THR A 465 -1.50 12.06 14.98
C THR A 465 -0.29 12.73 14.32
N GLU A 466 -0.26 12.83 12.99
CA GLU A 466 0.85 13.50 12.29
C GLU A 466 0.95 14.98 12.68
N ARG A 467 -0.19 15.67 12.83
CA ARG A 467 -0.23 17.07 13.26
C ARG A 467 0.34 17.25 14.66
N ASP A 468 -0.05 16.39 15.61
CA ASP A 468 0.42 16.53 16.99
C ASP A 468 1.89 16.10 17.13
N ALA A 469 2.36 15.14 16.34
CA ALA A 469 3.77 14.84 16.22
C ALA A 469 4.55 16.05 15.68
N ALA A 470 4.06 16.71 14.64
CA ALA A 470 4.66 17.94 14.12
C ALA A 470 4.70 19.05 15.18
N GLN A 471 3.63 19.21 15.96
CA GLN A 471 3.58 20.17 17.06
C GLN A 471 4.59 19.84 18.17
N MET A 472 4.68 18.57 18.56
CA MET A 472 5.66 18.09 19.55
C MET A 472 7.09 18.38 19.10
N ILE A 473 7.42 18.06 17.84
CA ILE A 473 8.75 18.31 17.27
C ILE A 473 9.05 19.82 17.21
N ALA A 474 8.06 20.64 16.82
CA ALA A 474 8.22 22.10 16.81
C ALA A 474 8.46 22.68 18.21
N ASN A 475 7.89 22.07 19.25
CA ASN A 475 8.10 22.48 20.65
C ASN A 475 9.53 22.20 21.14
N ASP A 476 10.20 21.19 20.59
CA ASP A 476 11.59 20.88 20.89
C ASP A 476 12.58 21.87 20.23
N GLN A 477 12.09 22.71 19.30
CA GLN A 477 12.84 23.75 18.62
C GLN A 477 14.13 23.21 18.01
N LEU A 478 14.03 22.18 17.18
CA LEU A 478 15.18 21.63 16.47
C LEU A 478 15.75 22.66 15.47
N ASP A 479 17.05 22.59 15.21
CA ASP A 479 17.68 23.35 14.11
C ASP A 479 17.55 22.59 12.80
N ILE A 480 17.63 21.25 12.86
CA ILE A 480 17.51 20.35 11.73
C ILE A 480 16.76 19.07 12.13
N LEU A 481 15.92 18.56 11.24
CA LEU A 481 15.19 17.30 11.42
C LEU A 481 15.42 16.37 10.23
N PHE A 482 15.84 15.15 10.52
CA PHE A 482 15.93 14.04 9.58
C PHE A 482 14.71 13.14 9.71
N GLU A 483 14.01 12.87 8.61
CA GLU A 483 13.05 11.76 8.54
C GLU A 483 13.74 10.53 7.94
N LEU A 484 13.53 9.36 8.57
CA LEU A 484 14.24 8.12 8.19
C LEU A 484 13.36 7.00 7.63
N GLY A 485 12.10 7.28 7.30
CA GLY A 485 11.12 6.25 6.97
C GLY A 485 10.62 6.31 5.54
N GLY A 486 10.43 7.51 5.01
CA GLY A 486 9.69 7.78 3.78
C GLY A 486 8.36 7.04 3.65
N ALA A 487 7.95 6.71 2.42
CA ALA A 487 6.64 6.11 2.14
C ALA A 487 6.61 4.58 2.36
N THR A 488 7.00 4.11 3.54
CA THR A 488 7.06 2.67 3.91
C THR A 488 5.98 2.27 4.93
N HIS A 489 5.97 1.03 5.41
CA HIS A 489 4.99 0.59 6.40
C HIS A 489 5.16 1.34 7.73
N MET A 490 4.05 1.67 8.41
CA MET A 490 4.03 2.49 9.65
C MET A 490 4.64 3.90 9.50
N ASN A 491 4.77 4.43 8.28
CA ASN A 491 5.33 5.76 8.09
C ASN A 491 4.49 6.87 8.76
N LYS A 492 5.17 7.96 9.11
CA LYS A 492 4.58 9.23 9.57
C LYS A 492 5.16 10.40 8.78
N VAL A 493 5.53 10.18 7.52
CA VAL A 493 6.24 11.20 6.74
C VAL A 493 5.38 12.43 6.47
N GLY A 494 4.04 12.33 6.59
CA GLY A 494 3.14 13.48 6.52
C GLY A 494 3.45 14.56 7.57
N VAL A 495 4.10 14.22 8.69
CA VAL A 495 4.63 15.18 9.69
C VAL A 495 5.48 16.28 9.04
N MET A 496 6.25 15.93 8.00
CA MET A 496 7.15 16.85 7.30
C MET A 496 6.40 17.93 6.49
N ALA A 497 5.11 17.73 6.19
CA ALA A 497 4.28 18.73 5.51
C ALA A 497 4.10 20.01 6.35
N TRP A 498 4.15 19.91 7.68
CA TRP A 498 4.10 21.07 8.58
C TRP A 498 5.43 21.79 8.74
N LYS A 499 6.53 21.23 8.20
CA LYS A 499 7.89 21.75 8.34
C LYS A 499 8.23 22.09 9.81
N PRO A 500 8.25 21.09 10.72
CA PRO A 500 8.33 21.34 12.16
C PRO A 500 9.71 21.84 12.63
N ALA A 501 10.75 21.71 11.80
CA ALA A 501 12.07 22.31 12.01
C ALA A 501 12.42 23.27 10.85
N PRO A 502 13.33 24.25 11.05
CA PRO A 502 13.76 25.17 9.99
C PRO A 502 14.41 24.45 8.80
N ILE A 503 15.25 23.46 9.08
CA ILE A 503 15.89 22.59 8.08
C ILE A 503 15.30 21.20 8.22
N THR A 504 14.89 20.62 7.11
CA THR A 504 14.31 19.28 7.06
C THR A 504 15.00 18.46 5.98
N VAL A 505 15.33 17.22 6.33
CA VAL A 505 16.14 16.32 5.50
C VAL A 505 15.49 14.95 5.43
N SER A 506 15.44 14.37 4.24
CA SER A 506 15.14 12.95 4.05
C SER A 506 16.43 12.16 4.06
N TRP A 507 16.47 11.03 4.77
CA TRP A 507 17.60 10.10 4.70
C TRP A 507 17.18 8.66 5.00
N LEU A 508 17.83 7.73 4.31
CA LEU A 508 17.95 6.31 4.65
C LEU A 508 16.80 5.40 4.22
N GLY A 509 15.65 5.44 4.89
CA GLY A 509 14.65 4.37 4.81
C GLY A 509 13.93 4.22 3.47
N TYR A 510 13.92 5.26 2.64
CA TYR A 510 13.20 5.29 1.38
C TYR A 510 14.11 5.76 0.23
N PRO A 511 14.33 4.94 -0.82
CA PRO A 511 15.35 5.23 -1.83
C PRO A 511 14.83 6.11 -2.97
N HIS A 512 14.05 7.14 -2.66
CA HIS A 512 13.54 8.10 -3.64
C HIS A 512 13.04 9.38 -2.95
N SER A 513 12.79 10.45 -3.69
CA SER A 513 12.05 11.61 -3.18
C SER A 513 10.64 11.20 -2.73
N ILE A 514 10.17 11.78 -1.62
CA ILE A 514 8.92 11.37 -0.99
C ILE A 514 7.73 12.22 -1.44
N GLY A 515 7.97 13.38 -2.06
CA GLY A 515 6.91 14.20 -2.67
C GLY A 515 6.71 15.58 -2.05
N LEU A 516 7.27 15.80 -0.86
CA LEU A 516 7.04 17.01 -0.07
C LEU A 516 8.11 18.07 -0.35
N GLU A 517 7.71 19.17 -0.99
CA GLU A 517 8.58 20.34 -1.21
C GLU A 517 9.00 21.04 0.10
N THR A 518 8.36 20.72 1.21
CA THR A 518 8.77 21.21 2.53
C THR A 518 10.07 20.60 3.01
N ILE A 519 10.45 19.41 2.52
CA ILE A 519 11.74 18.77 2.80
C ILE A 519 12.83 19.46 1.98
N ASP A 520 13.76 20.12 2.67
CA ASP A 520 14.78 20.96 2.03
C ASP A 520 15.84 20.11 1.32
N TYR A 521 16.26 19.00 1.94
CA TYR A 521 17.37 18.19 1.45
C TYR A 521 17.11 16.68 1.45
N LEU A 522 17.85 15.96 0.61
CA LEU A 522 18.00 14.51 0.65
C LEU A 522 19.47 14.17 0.87
N LEU A 523 19.79 13.43 1.94
CA LEU A 523 21.16 13.05 2.25
C LEU A 523 21.65 11.98 1.27
N VAL A 524 22.73 12.28 0.55
CA VAL A 524 23.35 11.39 -0.45
C VAL A 524 24.87 11.39 -0.28
N ASP A 525 25.57 10.68 -1.16
CA ASP A 525 27.02 10.73 -1.30
C ASP A 525 27.42 10.95 -2.77
N PRO A 526 28.72 11.09 -3.12
CA PRO A 526 29.14 11.42 -4.48
C PRO A 526 28.72 10.39 -5.54
N PHE A 527 28.49 9.14 -5.15
CA PHE A 527 28.12 8.06 -6.07
C PHE A 527 26.60 7.90 -6.16
N LEU A 528 25.92 7.99 -5.02
CA LEU A 528 24.46 7.90 -4.90
C LEU A 528 23.76 9.11 -5.53
N ASN A 529 24.40 10.30 -5.46
CA ASN A 529 23.85 11.53 -6.03
C ASN A 529 23.51 11.35 -7.52
N PRO A 530 22.24 11.49 -7.93
CA PRO A 530 21.84 11.41 -9.33
C PRO A 530 22.58 12.45 -10.19
N PRO A 531 23.08 12.08 -11.38
CA PRO A 531 23.69 13.04 -12.29
C PRO A 531 22.73 14.14 -12.76
N ASP A 532 21.45 13.80 -12.94
CA ASP A 532 20.36 14.75 -13.20
C ASP A 532 19.65 15.08 -11.89
N SER A 533 19.89 16.28 -11.36
CA SER A 533 19.25 16.75 -10.12
C SER A 533 17.74 16.94 -10.25
N SER A 534 17.18 17.00 -11.47
CA SER A 534 15.73 17.10 -11.68
C SER A 534 14.99 15.79 -11.36
N LEU A 535 15.72 14.69 -11.15
CA LEU A 535 15.18 13.42 -10.66
C LEU A 535 14.96 13.41 -9.14
N LEU A 536 15.25 14.51 -8.46
CA LEU A 536 14.95 14.72 -7.04
C LEU A 536 14.03 15.94 -6.87
N ILE A 537 13.19 15.90 -5.83
CA ILE A 537 12.43 17.08 -5.38
C ILE A 537 13.29 17.90 -4.43
N GLU A 538 13.96 17.23 -3.51
CA GLU A 538 14.83 17.82 -2.49
C GLU A 538 16.20 18.18 -3.08
N LYS A 539 16.92 19.11 -2.42
CA LYS A 539 18.31 19.40 -2.79
C LYS A 539 19.24 18.29 -2.27
N PRO A 540 20.22 17.81 -3.06
CA PRO A 540 21.22 16.87 -2.55
C PRO A 540 22.02 17.48 -1.39
N LEU A 541 22.07 16.81 -0.24
CA LEU A 541 22.98 17.11 0.87
C LEU A 541 24.06 16.02 0.89
N VAL A 542 25.25 16.36 0.40
CA VAL A 542 26.25 15.37 0.00
C VAL A 542 27.25 15.11 1.12
N MET A 543 27.24 13.89 1.67
CA MET A 543 28.31 13.37 2.53
C MET A 543 29.63 13.29 1.75
N PRO A 544 30.80 13.51 2.38
CA PRO A 544 32.07 13.52 1.65
C PRO A 544 32.49 12.15 1.10
N LYS A 545 32.02 11.05 1.70
CA LYS A 545 32.39 9.67 1.31
C LYS A 545 31.17 8.78 1.09
N SER A 546 30.58 8.27 2.17
CA SER A 546 29.44 7.37 2.09
C SER A 546 28.22 7.94 2.82
N TRP A 547 27.03 7.62 2.30
CA TRP A 547 25.74 7.96 2.90
C TRP A 547 25.31 7.01 4.03
N ILE A 548 26.06 5.92 4.26
CA ILE A 548 25.87 4.95 5.33
C ILE A 548 27.21 4.52 5.93
N ALA A 549 27.15 3.94 7.13
CA ALA A 549 28.25 3.17 7.71
C ALA A 549 27.76 1.83 8.26
N MET A 550 28.60 0.81 8.14
CA MET A 550 28.37 -0.57 8.57
C MET A 550 28.96 -0.76 9.97
N SER A 551 28.14 -0.54 11.01
CA SER A 551 28.57 -0.75 12.40
C SER A 551 28.78 -2.23 12.73
N ARG A 552 29.63 -2.50 13.72
CA ARG A 552 29.82 -3.86 14.27
C ARG A 552 28.54 -4.44 14.88
N TYR A 553 27.58 -3.60 15.24
CA TYR A 553 26.31 -4.03 15.78
C TYR A 553 25.37 -4.51 14.65
N ALA A 554 25.29 -3.74 13.56
CA ALA A 554 24.51 -4.06 12.37
C ALA A 554 25.06 -5.28 11.63
N PHE A 555 26.38 -5.37 11.57
CA PHE A 555 27.12 -6.42 10.90
C PHE A 555 28.09 -7.08 11.89
N PRO A 556 27.59 -7.91 12.81
CA PRO A 556 28.44 -8.59 13.78
C PRO A 556 29.14 -9.81 13.16
N ASP A 557 30.24 -10.22 13.78
CA ASP A 557 31.07 -11.35 13.33
C ASP A 557 30.50 -12.73 13.73
N VAL A 558 29.20 -12.78 14.05
CA VAL A 558 28.52 -14.03 14.44
C VAL A 558 28.37 -15.01 13.28
N HIS A 559 28.39 -14.50 12.04
CA HIS A 559 28.29 -15.32 10.84
C HIS A 559 29.69 -15.63 10.28
N GLN A 560 30.09 -16.90 10.44
CA GLN A 560 31.35 -17.41 9.90
C GLN A 560 31.31 -17.47 8.38
N ILE A 561 32.38 -16.95 7.76
CA ILE A 561 32.62 -17.12 6.32
C ILE A 561 33.32 -18.46 6.13
N ASN A 562 32.85 -19.27 5.19
CA ASN A 562 33.62 -20.44 4.76
C ASN A 562 34.89 -19.93 4.03
N PRO A 563 36.10 -20.28 4.51
CA PRO A 563 37.32 -19.73 3.94
C PRO A 563 37.58 -20.20 2.50
N ILE A 564 36.87 -21.21 2.00
CA ILE A 564 36.99 -21.70 0.63
C ILE A 564 35.74 -21.30 -0.16
N ALA A 565 35.93 -20.59 -1.28
CA ALA A 565 34.85 -20.19 -2.16
C ALA A 565 34.04 -21.41 -2.69
N PRO A 566 32.71 -21.29 -2.86
CA PRO A 566 31.88 -22.37 -3.41
C PRO A 566 32.42 -23.01 -4.68
N VAL A 567 32.83 -22.22 -5.68
CA VAL A 567 33.38 -22.73 -6.95
C VAL A 567 34.58 -23.66 -6.76
N LYS A 568 35.43 -23.40 -5.75
CA LYS A 568 36.58 -24.27 -5.41
C LYS A 568 36.18 -25.54 -4.66
N ARG A 569 34.98 -25.59 -4.09
CA ARG A 569 34.43 -26.76 -3.37
C ARG A 569 33.59 -27.66 -4.26
N ASN A 570 32.77 -27.09 -5.14
CA ASN A 570 31.78 -27.80 -5.95
C ASN A 570 32.10 -27.87 -7.45
N GLY A 571 33.09 -27.09 -7.93
CA GLY A 571 33.53 -27.09 -9.33
C GLY A 571 32.67 -26.28 -10.29
N PHE A 572 31.70 -25.49 -9.80
CA PHE A 572 30.85 -24.63 -10.65
C PHE A 572 30.53 -23.30 -9.97
N ILE A 573 30.25 -22.28 -10.78
CA ILE A 573 29.85 -20.96 -10.27
C ILE A 573 28.42 -21.02 -9.77
N THR A 574 28.18 -20.52 -8.56
CA THR A 574 26.84 -20.30 -8.02
C THR A 574 26.55 -18.81 -8.00
N PHE A 575 25.73 -18.34 -8.94
CA PHE A 575 25.09 -17.04 -8.83
C PHE A 575 24.02 -17.09 -7.75
N GLY A 576 23.70 -15.95 -7.12
CA GLY A 576 22.61 -15.95 -6.16
C GLY A 576 22.09 -14.59 -5.81
N THR A 577 20.92 -14.60 -5.17
CA THR A 577 20.30 -13.39 -4.66
C THR A 577 19.55 -13.69 -3.37
N ALA A 578 19.69 -12.77 -2.43
CA ALA A 578 18.80 -12.65 -1.30
C ALA A 578 18.02 -11.33 -1.40
N ASN A 579 17.79 -10.76 -2.58
CA ASN A 579 16.90 -9.57 -2.69
C ASN A 579 15.42 -9.96 -2.58
N ASN A 580 14.57 -9.05 -2.09
CA ASN A 580 13.14 -9.29 -1.95
C ASN A 580 12.45 -9.25 -3.34
N PRO A 581 11.53 -10.17 -3.68
CA PRO A 581 10.87 -10.22 -4.99
C PRO A 581 10.16 -8.94 -5.43
N TYR A 582 9.81 -8.03 -4.51
CA TYR A 582 9.28 -6.74 -4.93
C TYR A 582 10.24 -5.97 -5.83
N LYS A 583 11.55 -6.19 -5.72
CA LYS A 583 12.58 -5.57 -6.57
C LYS A 583 12.76 -6.24 -7.93
N TYR A 584 12.12 -7.38 -8.18
CA TYR A 584 12.36 -8.16 -9.38
C TYR A 584 11.55 -7.59 -10.55
N SER A 585 12.10 -7.72 -11.75
CA SER A 585 11.42 -7.35 -12.98
C SER A 585 11.56 -8.43 -14.06
N PRO A 586 10.63 -8.51 -15.03
CA PRO A 586 10.75 -9.44 -16.16
C PRO A 586 12.07 -9.28 -16.94
N GLU A 587 12.50 -8.03 -17.12
CA GLU A 587 13.71 -7.70 -17.87
C GLU A 587 14.97 -8.15 -17.12
N MET A 588 15.05 -7.87 -15.83
CA MET A 588 16.13 -8.33 -14.96
C MET A 588 16.23 -9.85 -14.93
N LEU A 589 15.11 -10.57 -14.79
CA LEU A 589 15.10 -12.04 -14.80
C LEU A 589 15.62 -12.61 -16.13
N ARG A 590 15.29 -11.98 -17.26
CA ARG A 590 15.85 -12.35 -18.57
C ARG A 590 17.35 -12.10 -18.65
N VAL A 591 17.85 -11.00 -18.10
CA VAL A 591 19.29 -10.70 -18.05
C VAL A 591 20.02 -11.71 -17.18
N TRP A 592 19.51 -12.04 -15.98
CA TRP A 592 20.10 -13.09 -15.14
C TRP A 592 20.13 -14.45 -15.84
N ALA A 593 19.06 -14.81 -16.56
CA ALA A 593 19.03 -16.04 -17.35
C ALA A 593 20.08 -16.03 -18.48
N LYS A 594 20.25 -14.90 -19.18
CA LYS A 594 21.32 -14.72 -20.18
C LYS A 594 22.72 -14.78 -19.55
N THR A 595 22.91 -14.21 -18.36
CA THR A 595 24.16 -14.32 -17.59
C THR A 595 24.52 -15.79 -17.33
N MET A 596 23.55 -16.60 -16.89
CA MET A 596 23.77 -18.04 -16.69
C MET A 596 24.05 -18.80 -17.99
N ALA A 597 23.45 -18.39 -19.11
CA ALA A 597 23.72 -18.98 -20.42
C ALA A 597 25.16 -18.68 -20.86
N GLY A 598 25.68 -17.48 -20.54
CA GLY A 598 27.06 -17.08 -20.80
C GLY A 598 28.11 -17.76 -19.91
N VAL A 599 27.70 -18.40 -18.81
CA VAL A 599 28.58 -19.13 -17.89
C VAL A 599 28.09 -20.59 -17.78
N PRO A 600 28.59 -21.49 -18.65
CA PRO A 600 28.16 -22.89 -18.67
C PRO A 600 28.30 -23.57 -17.30
N ASN A 601 27.40 -24.53 -17.01
CA ASN A 601 27.34 -25.28 -15.75
C ASN A 601 27.09 -24.46 -14.47
N SER A 602 26.97 -23.13 -14.54
CA SER A 602 26.63 -22.30 -13.38
C SER A 602 25.27 -22.65 -12.78
N ARG A 603 25.05 -22.37 -11.49
CA ARG A 603 23.76 -22.50 -10.81
C ARG A 603 23.26 -21.15 -10.32
N PHE A 604 21.98 -21.07 -10.01
CA PHE A 604 21.39 -19.89 -9.38
C PHE A 604 20.72 -20.27 -8.07
N LEU A 605 21.05 -19.56 -7.00
CA LEU A 605 20.47 -19.74 -5.67
C LEU A 605 19.60 -18.54 -5.27
N PHE A 606 18.30 -18.78 -5.11
CA PHE A 606 17.36 -17.83 -4.50
C PHE A 606 17.23 -18.10 -3.00
N VAL A 607 17.57 -17.12 -2.16
CA VAL A 607 17.48 -17.23 -0.69
C VAL A 607 16.40 -16.29 -0.16
N ARG A 608 15.14 -16.73 -0.26
CA ARG A 608 13.97 -15.96 0.18
C ARG A 608 12.80 -16.86 0.57
N PRO A 609 11.89 -16.42 1.45
CA PRO A 609 10.72 -17.19 1.87
C PRO A 609 9.85 -17.66 0.70
N GLU A 610 9.79 -16.87 -0.37
CA GLU A 610 9.08 -17.19 -1.62
C GLU A 610 9.61 -18.46 -2.29
N GLY A 611 10.82 -18.92 -1.96
CA GLY A 611 11.31 -20.25 -2.37
C GLY A 611 10.45 -21.41 -1.86
N GLY A 612 9.56 -21.18 -0.90
CA GLY A 612 8.56 -22.15 -0.44
C GLY A 612 7.22 -22.08 -1.21
N SER A 613 7.03 -21.10 -2.09
CA SER A 613 5.83 -20.95 -2.93
C SER A 613 6.02 -21.69 -4.25
N LYS A 614 5.07 -22.56 -4.59
CA LYS A 614 5.05 -23.29 -5.87
C LYS A 614 4.85 -22.34 -7.04
N ALA A 615 3.99 -21.33 -6.90
CA ALA A 615 3.74 -20.35 -7.94
C ALA A 615 5.00 -19.55 -8.26
N PHE A 616 5.68 -19.01 -7.23
CA PHE A 616 6.96 -18.30 -7.40
C PHE A 616 8.02 -19.19 -8.05
N VAL A 617 8.25 -20.40 -7.53
CA VAL A 617 9.25 -21.33 -8.07
C VAL A 617 8.98 -21.68 -9.53
N GLY A 618 7.71 -21.92 -9.88
CA GLY A 618 7.29 -22.21 -11.25
C GLY A 618 7.54 -21.03 -12.19
N ASN A 619 7.12 -19.84 -11.80
CA ASN A 619 7.25 -18.62 -12.61
C ASN A 619 8.72 -18.23 -12.81
N ILE A 620 9.55 -18.28 -11.76
CA ILE A 620 10.99 -18.02 -11.89
C ILE A 620 11.64 -19.05 -12.83
N ARG A 621 11.36 -20.35 -12.67
CA ARG A 621 11.90 -21.38 -13.58
C ARG A 621 11.48 -21.15 -15.02
N ALA A 622 10.27 -20.66 -15.29
CA ALA A 622 9.83 -20.35 -16.64
C ALA A 622 10.72 -19.28 -17.32
N TYR A 623 11.12 -18.22 -16.59
CA TYR A 623 12.04 -17.20 -17.11
C TYR A 623 13.40 -17.78 -17.48
N PHE A 624 13.98 -18.63 -16.64
CA PHE A 624 15.29 -19.26 -16.89
C PHE A 624 15.21 -20.32 -17.99
N ASN A 625 14.14 -21.11 -18.03
CA ASN A 625 13.90 -22.11 -19.08
C ASN A 625 13.75 -21.46 -20.46
N ALA A 626 13.16 -20.26 -20.55
CA ALA A 626 13.08 -19.52 -21.81
C ALA A 626 14.46 -19.14 -22.40
N ALA A 627 15.52 -19.14 -21.58
CA ALA A 627 16.91 -18.98 -22.01
C ALA A 627 17.67 -20.31 -22.13
N GLY A 628 16.97 -21.45 -22.07
CA GLY A 628 17.57 -22.79 -22.17
C GLY A 628 18.25 -23.30 -20.89
N ILE A 629 17.98 -22.68 -19.73
CA ILE A 629 18.56 -23.11 -18.45
C ILE A 629 17.65 -24.17 -17.80
N ALA A 630 18.23 -25.36 -17.56
CA ALA A 630 17.52 -26.47 -16.95
C ALA A 630 17.08 -26.17 -15.50
N ALA A 631 15.92 -26.70 -15.10
CA ALA A 631 15.28 -26.39 -13.83
C ALA A 631 16.06 -26.85 -12.58
N ASP A 632 16.92 -27.86 -12.73
CA ASP A 632 17.81 -28.39 -11.69
C ASP A 632 19.04 -27.49 -11.43
N ARG A 633 19.33 -26.52 -12.31
CA ARG A 633 20.33 -25.47 -12.10
C ARG A 633 19.79 -24.28 -11.29
N ILE A 634 18.49 -24.25 -11.00
CA ILE A 634 17.82 -23.18 -10.23
C ILE A 634 17.37 -23.73 -8.88
N GLU A 635 18.03 -23.25 -7.83
CA GLU A 635 17.85 -23.67 -6.45
C GLU A 635 17.14 -22.60 -5.62
N PHE A 636 16.32 -23.06 -4.66
CA PHE A 636 15.52 -22.18 -3.80
C PHE A 636 15.68 -22.59 -2.34
N ARG A 637 15.88 -21.60 -1.47
CA ARG A 637 15.94 -21.77 -0.02
C ARG A 637 14.93 -20.86 0.66
N ALA A 638 13.88 -21.47 1.19
CA ALA A 638 12.80 -20.79 1.91
C ALA A 638 13.24 -20.35 3.31
N VAL A 639 13.85 -19.17 3.42
CA VAL A 639 14.47 -18.69 4.67
C VAL A 639 14.05 -17.27 4.98
N ARG A 640 13.64 -17.02 6.23
CA ARG A 640 13.31 -15.70 6.78
C ARG A 640 14.21 -15.39 7.98
N GLY A 641 14.83 -14.20 7.99
CA GLY A 641 15.59 -13.70 9.14
C GLY A 641 16.89 -14.44 9.45
N ALA A 642 17.22 -15.50 8.71
CA ALA A 642 18.43 -16.31 8.88
C ALA A 642 19.15 -16.55 7.55
N HIS A 643 19.08 -15.59 6.62
CA HIS A 643 19.63 -15.76 5.27
C HIS A 643 21.16 -15.65 5.21
N MET A 644 21.80 -14.98 6.19
CA MET A 644 23.25 -14.68 6.18
C MET A 644 24.16 -15.90 5.94
N PRO A 645 23.98 -17.06 6.60
CA PRO A 645 24.84 -18.23 6.34
C PRO A 645 24.77 -18.76 4.92
N HIS A 646 23.68 -18.52 4.18
CA HIS A 646 23.50 -19.04 2.83
C HIS A 646 24.35 -18.31 1.78
N TYR A 647 24.90 -17.14 2.10
CA TYR A 647 25.92 -16.49 1.26
C TYR A 647 27.22 -17.30 1.16
N ASN A 648 27.44 -18.25 2.08
CA ASN A 648 28.56 -19.20 1.97
C ASN A 648 28.40 -20.17 0.79
N ASP A 649 27.25 -20.20 0.12
CA ASP A 649 27.02 -21.06 -1.05
C ASP A 649 26.84 -20.25 -2.34
N ILE A 650 27.09 -18.94 -2.30
CA ILE A 650 26.97 -18.03 -3.46
C ILE A 650 28.35 -17.51 -3.80
N ASP A 651 28.86 -17.73 -5.01
CA ASP A 651 30.12 -17.16 -5.48
C ASP A 651 29.98 -15.69 -5.86
N ILE A 652 28.92 -15.36 -6.60
CA ILE A 652 28.67 -14.03 -7.14
C ILE A 652 27.21 -13.68 -6.89
N ALA A 653 26.96 -12.57 -6.18
CA ALA A 653 25.62 -12.03 -6.03
C ALA A 653 25.24 -11.22 -7.27
N LEU A 654 24.07 -11.49 -7.83
CA LEU A 654 23.49 -10.67 -8.90
C LEU A 654 22.49 -9.70 -8.28
N ASP A 655 22.80 -8.40 -8.39
CA ASP A 655 21.93 -7.36 -7.87
C ASP A 655 20.69 -7.16 -8.74
N THR A 656 19.63 -6.64 -8.13
CA THR A 656 18.38 -6.31 -8.82
C THR A 656 18.48 -4.97 -9.55
N PHE A 657 17.69 -4.80 -10.61
CA PHE A 657 17.53 -3.52 -11.30
C PHE A 657 16.13 -3.42 -11.94
N PRO A 658 15.58 -2.20 -12.11
CA PRO A 658 16.21 -0.89 -11.87
C PRO A 658 16.38 -0.55 -10.38
N GLN A 659 15.53 -1.05 -9.47
CA GLN A 659 15.76 -0.87 -8.03
C GLN A 659 16.88 -1.78 -7.53
N THR A 660 18.00 -1.18 -7.17
CA THR A 660 19.20 -1.87 -6.69
C THR A 660 19.06 -2.37 -5.25
N GLY A 661 19.99 -3.24 -4.87
CA GLY A 661 20.23 -3.67 -3.50
C GLY A 661 20.62 -2.52 -2.59
N GLY A 662 20.59 -2.78 -1.29
CA GLY A 662 21.02 -1.81 -0.27
C GLY A 662 21.60 -2.60 0.88
N THR A 663 20.79 -2.87 1.90
CA THR A 663 21.15 -3.79 2.99
C THR A 663 21.65 -5.13 2.47
N THR A 664 20.99 -5.71 1.46
CA THR A 664 21.37 -6.99 0.83
C THR A 664 22.74 -6.95 0.14
N THR A 665 23.15 -5.80 -0.40
CA THR A 665 24.48 -5.59 -1.00
C THR A 665 25.54 -5.51 0.10
N CYS A 666 25.25 -4.79 1.19
CA CYS A 666 26.10 -4.75 2.38
C CYS A 666 26.26 -6.15 3.00
N GLU A 667 25.17 -6.92 3.12
CA GLU A 667 25.17 -8.29 3.65
C GLU A 667 26.00 -9.25 2.78
N ALA A 668 25.83 -9.20 1.46
CA ALA A 668 26.63 -9.99 0.53
C ALA A 668 28.13 -9.67 0.67
N ALA A 669 28.48 -8.38 0.65
CA ALA A 669 29.87 -7.95 0.78
C ALA A 669 30.46 -8.34 2.16
N TRP A 670 29.67 -8.21 3.24
CA TRP A 670 30.09 -8.63 4.58
C TRP A 670 30.33 -10.14 4.71
N MET A 671 29.67 -10.95 3.89
CA MET A 671 29.86 -12.40 3.79
C MET A 671 30.91 -12.81 2.74
N GLY A 672 31.68 -11.86 2.21
CA GLY A 672 32.72 -12.11 1.22
C GLY A 672 32.18 -12.48 -0.16
N VAL A 673 30.96 -12.04 -0.50
CA VAL A 673 30.34 -12.31 -1.81
C VAL A 673 30.38 -11.03 -2.66
N PRO A 674 31.16 -10.98 -3.75
CA PRO A 674 31.10 -9.87 -4.69
C PRO A 674 29.71 -9.74 -5.31
N THR A 675 29.25 -8.50 -5.49
CA THR A 675 27.94 -8.19 -6.08
C THR A 675 28.12 -7.40 -7.37
N ILE A 676 27.41 -7.81 -8.43
CA ILE A 676 27.38 -7.11 -9.71
C ILE A 676 26.08 -6.31 -9.80
N SER A 677 26.18 -5.01 -10.09
CA SER A 677 25.05 -4.08 -10.12
C SER A 677 24.94 -3.39 -11.48
N LEU A 678 23.72 -3.15 -11.96
CA LEU A 678 23.47 -2.28 -13.11
C LEU A 678 23.12 -0.87 -12.60
N VAL A 679 23.89 0.13 -13.03
CA VAL A 679 23.76 1.51 -12.58
C VAL A 679 22.78 2.26 -13.48
N GLY A 680 21.76 2.86 -12.87
CA GLY A 680 20.84 3.77 -13.55
C GLY A 680 21.04 5.26 -13.17
N PRO A 681 20.26 6.16 -13.77
CA PRO A 681 20.33 7.60 -13.48
C PRO A 681 19.65 8.02 -12.17
N ALA A 682 18.60 7.32 -11.70
CA ALA A 682 17.82 7.71 -10.52
C ALA A 682 18.40 7.14 -9.20
N LEU A 683 18.01 7.72 -8.07
CA LEU A 683 18.54 7.37 -6.74
C LEU A 683 18.43 5.87 -6.40
N PHE A 684 17.25 5.25 -6.59
CA PHE A 684 17.02 3.83 -6.33
C PHE A 684 17.82 2.89 -7.26
N GLU A 685 18.37 3.41 -8.36
CA GLU A 685 19.18 2.69 -9.33
C GLU A 685 20.68 2.78 -9.01
N ARG A 686 21.04 3.39 -7.87
CA ARG A 686 22.43 3.77 -7.52
C ARG A 686 22.83 3.41 -6.09
N LEU A 687 21.96 2.78 -5.30
CA LEU A 687 22.28 2.39 -3.91
C LEU A 687 23.49 1.45 -3.88
N SER A 688 23.44 0.36 -4.64
CA SER A 688 24.57 -0.56 -4.76
C SER A 688 25.79 0.08 -5.42
N TYR A 689 25.61 1.04 -6.33
CA TYR A 689 26.72 1.75 -6.97
C TYR A 689 27.59 2.48 -5.94
N SER A 690 26.95 3.19 -5.00
CA SER A 690 27.64 3.83 -3.87
C SER A 690 28.32 2.81 -2.95
N ILE A 691 27.62 1.74 -2.59
CA ILE A 691 28.15 0.71 -1.69
C ILE A 691 29.39 0.05 -2.30
N LEU A 692 29.32 -0.36 -3.57
CA LEU A 692 30.42 -1.05 -4.26
C LEU A 692 31.63 -0.13 -4.45
N HIS A 693 31.44 1.14 -4.80
CA HIS A 693 32.57 2.08 -4.89
C HIS A 693 33.25 2.30 -3.54
N ASN A 694 32.47 2.51 -2.47
CA ASN A 694 33.02 2.65 -1.13
C ASN A 694 33.64 1.34 -0.58
N ALA A 695 33.31 0.19 -1.18
CA ALA A 695 33.94 -1.11 -0.90
C ALA A 695 35.17 -1.41 -1.78
N GLY A 696 35.53 -0.52 -2.72
CA GLY A 696 36.64 -0.76 -3.66
C GLY A 696 36.31 -1.70 -4.82
N LEU A 697 35.02 -1.95 -5.07
CA LEU A 697 34.49 -2.85 -6.11
C LEU A 697 33.74 -2.10 -7.23
N GLY A 698 34.16 -0.87 -7.53
CA GLY A 698 33.55 -0.05 -8.57
C GLY A 698 33.59 -0.69 -9.96
N ASP A 699 34.54 -1.60 -10.22
CA ASP A 699 34.65 -2.35 -11.46
C ASP A 699 33.56 -3.42 -11.67
N LEU A 700 32.75 -3.70 -10.64
CA LEU A 700 31.57 -4.57 -10.69
C LEU A 700 30.26 -3.81 -10.97
N CYS A 701 30.36 -2.51 -11.25
CA CYS A 701 29.23 -1.66 -11.58
C CYS A 701 29.09 -1.53 -13.10
N ALA A 702 28.05 -2.15 -13.66
CA ALA A 702 27.75 -2.13 -15.08
C ALA A 702 26.97 -0.86 -15.49
N SER A 703 27.21 -0.38 -16.71
CA SER A 703 26.46 0.74 -17.31
C SER A 703 25.38 0.31 -18.29
N THR A 704 25.43 -0.93 -18.79
CA THR A 704 24.43 -1.54 -19.69
C THR A 704 24.18 -3.00 -19.31
N GLN A 705 23.11 -3.59 -19.83
CA GLN A 705 22.79 -5.00 -19.58
C GLN A 705 23.84 -5.94 -20.19
N GLU A 706 24.40 -5.59 -21.36
CA GLU A 706 25.47 -6.36 -22.00
C GLU A 706 26.75 -6.31 -21.15
N ASN A 707 27.09 -5.13 -20.65
CA ASN A 707 28.25 -4.96 -19.77
C ASN A 707 28.05 -5.68 -18.42
N TYR A 708 26.80 -5.75 -17.91
CA TYR A 708 26.46 -6.54 -16.72
C TYR A 708 26.77 -8.03 -16.93
N ILE A 709 26.36 -8.58 -18.08
CA ILE A 709 26.63 -9.98 -18.44
C ILE A 709 28.13 -10.22 -18.62
N GLU A 710 28.84 -9.30 -19.26
CA GLU A 710 30.29 -9.38 -19.47
C GLU A 710 31.06 -9.38 -18.15
N ILE A 711 30.74 -8.46 -17.22
CA ILE A 711 31.35 -8.41 -15.89
C ILE A 711 31.12 -9.73 -15.14
N ALA A 712 29.91 -10.28 -15.23
CA ALA A 712 29.58 -11.57 -14.61
C ALA A 712 30.38 -12.73 -15.20
N ALA A 713 30.48 -12.81 -16.52
CA ALA A 713 31.28 -13.84 -17.19
C ALA A 713 32.78 -13.72 -16.86
N ARG A 714 33.31 -12.49 -16.84
CA ARG A 714 34.71 -12.22 -16.49
C ARG A 714 35.02 -12.62 -15.05
N LEU A 715 34.16 -12.24 -14.09
CA LEU A 715 34.37 -12.61 -12.69
C LEU A 715 34.20 -14.12 -12.47
N ALA A 716 33.22 -14.74 -13.14
CA ALA A 716 33.02 -16.20 -13.10
C ALA A 716 34.22 -16.99 -13.66
N ALA A 717 34.97 -16.41 -14.60
CA ALA A 717 36.19 -16.99 -15.15
C ALA A 717 37.43 -16.79 -14.27
N ASP A 718 37.30 -16.10 -13.13
CA ASP A 718 38.40 -15.83 -12.19
C ASP A 718 38.08 -16.34 -10.76
N PRO A 719 38.11 -17.68 -10.54
CA PRO A 719 37.90 -18.27 -9.22
C PRO A 719 38.90 -17.82 -8.15
N ASP A 720 40.09 -17.34 -8.53
CA ASP A 720 41.10 -16.84 -7.61
C ASP A 720 40.69 -15.47 -7.07
N ARG A 721 40.20 -14.57 -7.92
CA ARG A 721 39.61 -13.32 -7.45
C ARG A 721 38.40 -13.54 -6.54
N ILE A 722 37.50 -14.47 -6.89
CA ILE A 722 36.36 -14.82 -6.02
C ILE A 722 36.86 -15.33 -4.66
N GLN A 723 37.90 -16.16 -4.65
CA GLN A 723 38.51 -16.68 -3.43
C GLN A 723 39.16 -15.57 -2.59
N THR A 724 39.89 -14.64 -3.20
CA THR A 724 40.49 -13.50 -2.49
C THR A 724 39.41 -12.63 -1.85
N LEU A 725 38.35 -12.31 -2.61
CA LEU A 725 37.22 -11.52 -2.09
C LEU A 725 36.49 -12.26 -0.97
N ARG A 726 36.36 -13.59 -1.05
CA ARG A 726 35.77 -14.40 0.02
C ARG A 726 36.45 -14.17 1.36
N THR A 727 37.78 -14.14 1.37
CA THR A 727 38.57 -14.08 2.60
C THR A 727 38.87 -12.66 3.07
N GLU A 728 38.98 -11.70 2.15
CA GLU A 728 39.50 -10.37 2.46
C GLU A 728 38.44 -9.27 2.50
N LEU A 729 37.31 -9.41 1.78
CA LEU A 729 36.36 -8.32 1.57
C LEU A 729 35.80 -7.76 2.89
N ARG A 730 35.55 -8.60 3.89
CA ARG A 730 35.08 -8.13 5.21
C ARG A 730 36.07 -7.18 5.88
N GLU A 731 37.37 -7.49 5.83
CA GLU A 731 38.39 -6.60 6.40
C GLU A 731 38.60 -5.35 5.56
N GLN A 732 38.50 -5.46 4.22
CA GLN A 732 38.51 -4.31 3.33
C GLN A 732 37.37 -3.34 3.64
N LEU A 733 36.15 -3.84 3.88
CA LEU A 733 35.00 -3.03 4.29
C LEU A 733 35.27 -2.29 5.62
N ARG A 734 35.90 -2.95 6.59
CA ARG A 734 36.26 -2.33 7.88
C ARG A 734 37.25 -1.21 7.73
N ALA A 735 38.28 -1.41 6.89
CA ALA A 735 39.31 -0.42 6.63
C ALA A 735 38.79 0.74 5.75
N GLY A 736 37.82 0.47 4.88
CA GLY A 736 37.24 1.43 3.95
C GLY A 736 36.17 2.35 4.55
N PRO A 737 35.67 3.33 3.78
CA PRO A 737 34.68 4.32 4.22
C PRO A 737 33.44 3.73 4.92
N LEU A 738 32.97 2.55 4.48
CA LEU A 738 31.80 1.89 5.06
C LEU A 738 32.04 1.43 6.51
N GLY A 739 33.26 1.02 6.87
CA GLY A 739 33.57 0.52 8.22
C GLY A 739 34.04 1.58 9.20
N GLN A 740 34.40 2.78 8.73
CA GLN A 740 34.96 3.86 9.53
C GLN A 740 33.86 4.70 10.22
N THR A 741 33.12 4.07 11.14
CA THR A 741 31.93 4.65 11.82
C THR A 741 32.18 5.98 12.54
N GLU A 742 33.31 6.14 13.24
CA GLU A 742 33.70 7.40 13.89
C GLU A 742 33.93 8.53 12.88
N THR A 743 34.60 8.22 11.77
CA THR A 743 34.83 9.19 10.69
C THR A 743 33.51 9.56 10.02
N PHE A 744 32.63 8.59 9.76
CA PHE A 744 31.29 8.84 9.22
C PHE A 744 30.47 9.78 10.12
N ALA A 745 30.47 9.55 11.43
CA ALA A 745 29.75 10.41 12.38
C ALA A 745 30.33 11.82 12.42
N ARG A 746 31.66 11.97 12.50
CA ARG A 746 32.32 13.29 12.45
C ARG A 746 31.95 14.04 11.17
N ASP A 747 32.07 13.39 10.02
CA ASP A 747 31.76 13.98 8.71
C ASP A 747 30.28 14.41 8.63
N PHE A 748 29.38 13.61 9.21
CA PHE A 748 27.95 13.95 9.30
C PHE A 748 27.71 15.19 10.17
N TYR A 749 28.29 15.23 11.38
CA TYR A 749 28.12 16.36 12.29
C TYR A 749 28.74 17.65 11.74
N ASP A 750 29.88 17.56 11.04
CA ASP A 750 30.49 18.71 10.36
C ASP A 750 29.65 19.19 9.16
N LEU A 751 28.99 18.28 8.44
CA LEU A 751 28.03 18.64 7.41
C LEU A 751 26.83 19.36 8.01
N VAL A 752 26.23 18.82 9.07
CA VAL A 752 25.09 19.44 9.76
C VAL A 752 25.43 20.84 10.29
N ALA A 753 26.58 21.01 10.97
CA ALA A 753 27.00 22.30 11.50
C ALA A 753 27.12 23.36 10.40
N ARG A 754 27.72 23.00 9.27
CA ARG A 754 27.84 23.90 8.10
C ARG A 754 26.47 24.26 7.53
N THR A 755 25.60 23.28 7.32
CA THR A 755 24.26 23.52 6.76
C THR A 755 23.40 24.42 7.66
N VAL A 756 23.49 24.26 8.99
CA VAL A 756 22.81 25.15 9.94
C VAL A 756 23.39 26.58 9.89
N ALA A 757 24.72 26.73 9.84
CA ALA A 757 25.38 28.03 9.78
C ALA A 757 25.09 28.79 8.46
N GLU A 758 25.08 28.09 7.33
CA GLU A 758 24.75 28.66 6.02
C GLU A 758 23.32 29.19 5.99
N ARG A 759 22.36 28.46 6.57
CA ARG A 759 20.98 28.92 6.65
C ARG A 759 20.80 30.11 7.58
N ALA A 760 21.55 30.18 8.68
CA ALA A 760 21.52 31.34 9.57
C ALA A 760 22.05 32.62 8.89
N SER A 761 22.83 32.46 7.82
CA SER A 761 23.44 33.55 7.06
C SER A 761 22.64 33.98 5.82
N ALA A 762 21.63 33.20 5.41
CA ALA A 762 20.77 33.42 4.24
C ALA A 762 19.41 34.01 4.64
#